data_AF-A0A017T4M3-F1
#
_entry.id   AF-A0A017T4M3-F1
#
_cell.length_a   1.000
_cell.length_b   1.000
_cell.length_c   1.000
_cell.angle_alpha   90.00
_cell.angle_beta   90.00
_cell.angle_gamma   90.00
#
_symmetry.space_group_name_H-M   'P 1'
#
loop_
_entity.id
_entity.type
_entity.pdbx_description
1 polymer ?
#
loop_
_entity_poly.entity_id
_entity_poly.type
_entity_poly.pdbx_seq_one_letter_code
_entity_poly.pdbx_strand_id
1 'polypeptide(L)'
;MASERWFEELAARLDLAQGSASLLVVVAESEAVLEGARSALVALLSAVPIKVGDLGECAPNAGPGRWAELSQGLAAEVHLLAAAPPAPFGVAAFAGLVNAERELLRRLSGPLLLLISRTTEQVLRQRAPDFLTWASQVVELPRAEELSAMSRKLASRTRRAGDPQDAGQDTGNTGGTSKIPPRPPPEEPIRFLHLSDLHLRPQRLKRYDQDRVLRGLLQFLEADRARFPLDLVFLTGDLAHGGKADEYALAGEFLRELIDVTGVAPARVFVVPGNHDVDRDVGRWLLRTLSSDEEAVRFFMEEESRRFHAQKLDAYRKSMQALLGADRPMGLGVGAEAVEVVQLRGARIAVASFNTAWFAQADDDQGRLWLGEPSIDGAEGRIADEGASFAIALMHHPFDELHESERWMVERRSERVFDLLLRGHLHQERTRAIASQRGGFVEVAAPAAYQGSQWGNGCFLGEIRPRERSVRLRPYTYASGADPWVLDPKVFPDSADEGYCHTFQVPEKKRLRSTVGESLRKAAVATVLAAPPAARKELEAQLDMLSPPGRAAGDTTERVTKEVYETLRAATVQALLKGQQGGASGEIVQIPRSDPQFLEKSLLQAARWARVSAAASGLLNSVTSHTLEHMFCSALEAVLEGPVQVLSLSQSEGPDVLIGSDSEAPERRAVIELRLEVRGDVMRAALAQLDAQLTAFPGVHAALVMSEVSLAEASAASVERVTTPDGHEVLLLRM
;
A
#
# COMPACT_ATOMS: atom_id res chain seq x y z
N MET A 1 8.51 -25.83 0.99
CA MET A 1 8.72 -25.16 -0.31
C MET A 1 9.28 -23.75 -0.16
N ALA A 2 8.74 -22.89 0.72
CA ALA A 2 9.31 -21.55 0.94
C ALA A 2 10.75 -21.59 1.49
N SER A 3 11.02 -22.40 2.53
CA SER A 3 12.35 -22.51 3.16
C SER A 3 13.39 -23.19 2.26
N GLU A 4 12.97 -24.10 1.36
CA GLU A 4 13.87 -24.72 0.37
C GLU A 4 14.29 -23.72 -0.72
N ARG A 5 13.34 -22.92 -1.23
CA ARG A 5 13.65 -21.82 -2.17
C ARG A 5 14.57 -20.77 -1.54
N TRP A 6 14.36 -20.45 -0.26
CA TRP A 6 15.23 -19.54 0.48
C TRP A 6 16.69 -20.03 0.49
N PHE A 7 16.92 -21.33 0.69
CA PHE A 7 18.26 -21.89 0.68
C PHE A 7 18.86 -21.99 -0.72
N GLU A 8 18.07 -22.32 -1.74
CA GLU A 8 18.52 -22.27 -3.14
C GLU A 8 18.97 -20.86 -3.53
N GLU A 9 18.21 -19.84 -3.11
CA GLU A 9 18.57 -18.44 -3.33
C GLU A 9 19.83 -18.03 -2.56
N LEU A 10 19.93 -18.42 -1.27
CA LEU A 10 21.13 -18.16 -0.47
C LEU A 10 22.37 -18.83 -1.09
N ALA A 11 22.26 -20.10 -1.50
CA ALA A 11 23.36 -20.84 -2.12
C ALA A 11 23.80 -20.21 -3.45
N ALA A 12 22.86 -19.85 -4.33
CA ALA A 12 23.18 -19.19 -5.60
C ALA A 12 23.87 -17.83 -5.39
N ARG A 13 23.49 -17.08 -4.35
CA ARG A 13 24.11 -15.79 -4.02
C ARG A 13 25.51 -15.96 -3.43
N LEU A 14 25.71 -16.96 -2.58
CA LEU A 14 27.03 -17.27 -2.05
C LEU A 14 27.99 -17.74 -3.15
N ASP A 15 27.48 -18.49 -4.13
CA ASP A 15 28.22 -18.88 -5.34
C ASP A 15 28.66 -17.65 -6.15
N LEU A 16 27.75 -16.70 -6.39
CA LEU A 16 28.06 -15.43 -7.08
C LEU A 16 29.06 -14.54 -6.33
N ALA A 17 29.12 -14.65 -5.00
CA ALA A 17 30.00 -13.84 -4.15
C ALA A 17 31.36 -14.53 -3.87
N GLN A 18 31.61 -15.73 -4.39
CA GLN A 18 32.86 -16.44 -4.11
C GLN A 18 34.09 -15.61 -4.49
N GLY A 19 35.05 -15.53 -3.57
CA GLY A 19 36.30 -14.79 -3.76
C GLY A 19 36.17 -13.26 -3.66
N SER A 20 34.98 -12.71 -3.37
CA SER A 20 34.80 -11.28 -3.09
C SER A 20 34.63 -10.99 -1.61
N ALA A 21 35.18 -9.85 -1.17
CA ALA A 21 34.98 -9.30 0.17
C ALA A 21 33.57 -8.70 0.28
N SER A 22 32.57 -9.56 0.51
CA SER A 22 31.15 -9.21 0.51
C SER A 22 30.52 -9.49 1.88
N LEU A 23 29.65 -8.59 2.32
CA LEU A 23 28.87 -8.75 3.55
C LEU A 23 27.43 -9.12 3.19
N LEU A 24 26.93 -10.20 3.79
CA LEU A 24 25.52 -10.58 3.77
C LEU A 24 25.01 -10.55 5.20
N VAL A 25 23.94 -9.80 5.46
CA VAL A 25 23.34 -9.72 6.80
C VAL A 25 22.16 -10.67 6.86
N VAL A 26 22.17 -11.55 7.84
CA VAL A 26 21.11 -12.52 8.09
C VAL A 26 20.44 -12.17 9.42
N VAL A 27 19.13 -11.99 9.41
CA VAL A 27 18.37 -11.47 10.56
C VAL A 27 17.62 -12.62 11.23
N ALA A 28 17.93 -12.88 12.49
CA ALA A 28 17.19 -13.81 13.34
C ALA A 28 16.14 -13.07 14.18
N GLU A 29 15.15 -13.82 14.68
CA GLU A 29 14.00 -13.27 15.43
C GLU A 29 14.42 -12.54 16.72
N SER A 30 15.40 -13.07 17.45
CA SER A 30 15.90 -12.48 18.69
C SER A 30 17.36 -12.85 18.95
N GLU A 31 17.99 -12.16 19.90
CA GLU A 31 19.37 -12.46 20.36
C GLU A 31 19.47 -13.88 20.94
N ALA A 32 18.45 -14.34 21.65
CA ALA A 32 18.43 -15.64 22.33
C ALA A 32 18.53 -16.85 21.38
N VAL A 33 18.17 -16.67 20.10
CA VAL A 33 18.21 -17.74 19.10
C VAL A 33 19.44 -17.70 18.22
N LEU A 34 20.32 -16.70 18.34
CA LEU A 34 21.45 -16.50 17.42
C LEU A 34 22.43 -17.68 17.41
N GLU A 35 22.80 -18.21 18.57
CA GLU A 35 23.76 -19.32 18.66
C GLU A 35 23.19 -20.62 18.06
N GLY A 36 21.91 -20.89 18.32
CA GLY A 36 21.20 -22.02 17.71
C GLY A 36 21.05 -21.86 16.20
N ALA A 37 20.73 -20.65 15.73
CA ALA A 37 20.63 -20.30 14.32
C ALA A 37 21.97 -20.41 13.59
N ARG A 38 23.06 -19.93 14.20
CA ARG A 38 24.44 -20.03 13.72
C ARG A 38 24.81 -21.49 13.48
N SER A 39 24.62 -22.33 14.50
CA SER A 39 24.89 -23.77 14.44
C SER A 39 24.06 -24.48 13.36
N ALA A 40 22.77 -24.15 13.25
CA ALA A 40 21.89 -24.73 12.24
C ALA A 40 22.30 -24.32 10.80
N LEU A 41 22.73 -23.07 10.61
CA LEU A 41 23.13 -22.55 9.31
C LEU A 41 24.48 -23.13 8.87
N VAL A 42 25.45 -23.29 9.78
CA VAL A 42 26.70 -24.01 9.52
C VAL A 42 26.40 -25.45 9.09
N ALA A 43 25.53 -26.16 9.81
CA ALA A 43 25.17 -27.53 9.48
C ALA A 43 24.42 -27.66 8.14
N LEU A 44 23.61 -26.65 7.78
CA LEU A 44 22.89 -26.61 6.51
C LEU A 44 23.84 -26.32 5.33
N LEU A 45 24.70 -25.32 5.44
CA LEU A 45 25.68 -24.97 4.41
C LEU A 45 26.76 -26.04 4.25
N SER A 46 27.12 -26.74 5.33
CA SER A 46 28.04 -27.90 5.25
C SER A 46 27.40 -29.14 4.60
N ALA A 47 26.08 -29.14 4.39
CA ALA A 47 25.37 -30.24 3.71
C ALA A 47 25.38 -30.11 2.18
N VAL A 48 25.89 -28.99 1.65
CA VAL A 48 26.20 -28.74 0.24
C VAL A 48 27.72 -28.63 0.07
N PRO A 49 28.28 -28.77 -1.15
CA PRO A 49 29.72 -28.71 -1.36
C PRO A 49 30.25 -27.26 -1.30
N ILE A 50 30.03 -26.58 -0.17
CA ILE A 50 30.56 -25.25 0.15
C ILE A 50 31.38 -25.37 1.44
N LYS A 51 32.61 -24.88 1.44
CA LYS A 51 33.47 -24.91 2.64
C LYS A 51 33.18 -23.71 3.54
N VAL A 52 32.49 -23.95 4.65
CA VAL A 52 32.12 -22.91 5.62
C VAL A 52 33.20 -22.73 6.69
N GLY A 53 33.63 -21.49 6.89
CA GLY A 53 34.50 -21.05 7.97
C GLY A 53 33.69 -20.40 9.07
N ASP A 54 33.40 -21.17 10.11
CA ASP A 54 32.67 -20.68 11.27
C ASP A 54 33.58 -19.81 12.16
N LEU A 55 33.31 -18.51 12.21
CA LEU A 55 34.05 -17.54 13.02
C LEU A 55 33.51 -17.42 14.45
N GLY A 56 32.40 -18.10 14.76
CA GLY A 56 31.78 -18.12 16.08
C GLY A 56 30.96 -16.87 16.40
N GLU A 57 30.93 -16.52 17.68
CA GLU A 57 30.25 -15.33 18.19
C GLU A 57 31.22 -14.13 18.26
N CYS A 58 30.72 -12.98 17.83
CA CYS A 58 31.43 -11.73 17.85
C CYS A 58 31.59 -11.26 19.29
N ALA A 59 32.84 -11.13 19.75
CA ALA A 59 33.11 -10.49 21.03
C ALA A 59 32.57 -9.03 21.01
N PRO A 60 32.09 -8.49 22.15
CA PRO A 60 31.47 -7.16 22.22
C PRO A 60 32.37 -6.00 21.73
N ASN A 61 33.68 -6.21 21.70
CA ASN A 61 34.70 -5.25 21.25
C ASN A 61 35.38 -5.65 19.92
N ALA A 62 34.84 -6.63 19.19
CA ALA A 62 35.40 -7.10 17.93
C ALA A 62 34.60 -6.54 16.74
N GLY A 63 35.15 -5.58 16.01
CA GLY A 63 34.54 -5.01 14.80
C GLY A 63 35.04 -5.67 13.50
N PRO A 64 34.62 -5.12 12.34
CA PRO A 64 35.07 -5.54 11.01
C PRO A 64 36.57 -5.80 10.85
N GLY A 65 37.43 -5.06 11.55
CA GLY A 65 38.88 -5.31 11.53
C GLY A 65 39.24 -6.69 12.07
N ARG A 66 38.64 -7.08 13.21
CA ARG A 66 38.83 -8.40 13.81
C ARG A 66 38.19 -9.50 12.97
N TRP A 67 37.04 -9.23 12.34
CA TRP A 67 36.38 -10.20 11.47
C TRP A 67 37.24 -10.53 10.24
N ALA A 68 37.89 -9.51 9.66
CA ALA A 68 38.85 -9.70 8.58
C ALA A 68 40.04 -10.58 8.99
N GLU A 69 40.65 -10.30 10.16
CA GLU A 69 41.75 -11.13 10.70
C GLU A 69 41.33 -12.60 10.89
N LEU A 70 40.15 -12.83 11.47
CA LEU A 70 39.62 -14.18 11.70
C LEU A 70 39.33 -14.89 10.37
N SER A 71 38.79 -14.18 9.39
CA SER A 71 38.52 -14.76 8.06
C SER A 71 39.80 -15.23 7.37
N GLN A 72 40.86 -14.42 7.41
CA GLN A 72 42.15 -14.76 6.79
C GLN A 72 42.84 -15.96 7.44
N GLY A 73 42.55 -16.24 8.72
CA GLY A 73 43.08 -17.38 9.46
C GLY A 73 42.38 -18.72 9.16
N LEU A 74 41.26 -18.70 8.44
CA LEU A 74 40.44 -19.87 8.13
C LEU A 74 40.30 -20.05 6.62
N ALA A 75 40.88 -21.11 6.07
CA ALA A 75 40.70 -21.44 4.65
C ALA A 75 39.25 -21.92 4.40
N ALA A 76 38.36 -21.01 4.02
CA ALA A 76 36.94 -21.25 3.74
C ALA A 76 36.48 -20.46 2.50
N GLU A 77 35.41 -20.93 1.87
CA GLU A 77 34.76 -20.26 0.74
C GLU A 77 33.74 -19.22 1.22
N VAL A 78 33.16 -19.45 2.40
CA VAL A 78 32.18 -18.57 3.03
C VAL A 78 32.46 -18.53 4.52
N HIS A 79 32.47 -17.35 5.12
CA HIS A 79 32.64 -17.13 6.55
C HIS A 79 31.29 -16.82 7.21
N LEU A 80 31.10 -17.30 8.42
CA LEU A 80 29.86 -17.09 9.17
C LEU A 80 30.18 -16.62 10.59
N LEU A 81 29.54 -15.53 11.01
CA LEU A 81 29.74 -14.89 12.31
C LEU A 81 28.38 -14.50 12.89
N ALA A 82 28.12 -14.81 14.16
CA ALA A 82 26.97 -14.25 14.87
C ALA A 82 27.42 -13.07 15.73
N ALA A 83 26.67 -11.97 15.74
CA ALA A 83 26.94 -10.85 16.64
C ALA A 83 25.75 -10.60 17.58
N ALA A 84 25.99 -10.83 18.86
CA ALA A 84 25.01 -10.66 19.93
C ALA A 84 25.47 -9.62 20.96
N PRO A 85 25.38 -8.31 20.64
CA PRO A 85 25.83 -7.27 21.55
C PRO A 85 25.04 -7.31 22.88
N PRO A 86 25.71 -7.31 24.05
CA PRO A 86 25.05 -7.45 25.34
C PRO A 86 24.28 -6.18 25.73
N ALA A 87 22.96 -6.32 25.95
CA ALA A 87 22.04 -5.28 26.41
C ALA A 87 21.85 -4.06 25.47
N PRO A 88 20.78 -3.23 25.63
CA PRO A 88 20.46 -2.13 24.71
C PRO A 88 21.57 -1.09 24.55
N PHE A 89 22.34 -0.83 25.61
CA PHE A 89 23.49 0.08 25.59
C PHE A 89 24.70 -0.50 24.81
N GLY A 90 24.83 -1.83 24.75
CA GLY A 90 25.88 -2.50 23.97
C GLY A 90 25.62 -2.46 22.46
N VAL A 91 24.35 -2.46 22.02
CA VAL A 91 23.98 -2.41 20.59
C VAL A 91 24.38 -1.07 19.96
N ALA A 92 24.23 0.04 20.70
CA ALA A 92 24.65 1.35 20.24
C ALA A 92 26.18 1.48 20.09
N ALA A 93 26.93 0.94 21.05
CA ALA A 93 28.39 0.90 20.98
C ALA A 93 28.88 0.00 19.84
N PHE A 94 28.23 -1.16 19.66
CA PHE A 94 28.45 -2.07 18.55
C PHE A 94 28.19 -1.40 17.20
N ALA A 95 27.07 -0.68 17.06
CA ALA A 95 26.76 0.10 15.87
C ALA A 95 27.85 1.15 15.56
N GLY A 96 28.31 1.87 16.57
CA GLY A 96 29.43 2.81 16.43
C GLY A 96 30.71 2.13 15.95
N LEU A 97 31.06 0.98 16.52
CA LEU A 97 32.25 0.19 16.19
C LEU A 97 32.20 -0.32 14.74
N VAL A 98 31.12 -1.00 14.34
CA VAL A 98 31.02 -1.56 12.99
C VAL A 98 30.96 -0.46 11.93
N ASN A 99 30.37 0.69 12.24
CA ASN A 99 30.36 1.83 11.33
C ASN A 99 31.73 2.48 11.21
N ALA A 100 32.46 2.64 12.31
CA ALA A 100 33.81 3.22 12.31
C ALA A 100 34.80 2.35 11.52
N GLU A 101 34.70 1.03 11.63
CA GLU A 101 35.61 0.08 11.00
C GLU A 101 35.15 -0.44 9.63
N ARG A 102 34.03 0.04 9.08
CA ARG A 102 33.40 -0.51 7.85
C ARG A 102 34.34 -0.69 6.66
N GLU A 103 35.30 0.22 6.45
CA GLU A 103 36.27 0.13 5.35
C GLU A 103 37.19 -1.11 5.45
N LEU A 104 37.36 -1.66 6.66
CA LEU A 104 38.14 -2.86 6.90
C LEU A 104 37.46 -4.13 6.37
N LEU A 105 36.16 -4.09 6.02
CA LEU A 105 35.47 -5.18 5.34
C LEU A 105 36.12 -5.55 4.00
N ARG A 106 36.82 -4.61 3.33
CA ARG A 106 37.62 -4.91 2.12
C ARG A 106 38.71 -5.97 2.33
N ARG A 107 39.09 -6.21 3.59
CA ARG A 107 40.16 -7.15 3.96
C ARG A 107 39.64 -8.58 4.22
N LEU A 108 38.33 -8.81 4.13
CA LEU A 108 37.77 -10.16 4.24
C LEU A 108 38.36 -11.08 3.16
N SER A 109 38.70 -12.31 3.53
CA SER A 109 39.21 -13.33 2.59
C SER A 109 38.12 -13.97 1.72
N GLY A 110 36.85 -13.66 1.97
CA GLY A 110 35.68 -14.14 1.24
C GLY A 110 34.38 -13.58 1.80
N PRO A 111 33.20 -14.01 1.30
CA PRO A 111 31.90 -13.60 1.80
C PRO A 111 31.73 -13.85 3.28
N LEU A 112 31.20 -12.86 4.00
CA LEU A 112 30.84 -12.97 5.42
C LEU A 112 29.32 -12.92 5.57
N LEU A 113 28.74 -13.99 6.13
CA LEU A 113 27.38 -13.98 6.67
C LEU A 113 27.43 -13.47 8.11
N LEU A 114 26.93 -12.26 8.32
CA LEU A 114 26.75 -11.68 9.64
C LEU A 114 25.33 -11.96 10.12
N LEU A 115 25.21 -12.85 11.10
CA LEU A 115 23.96 -13.21 11.75
C LEU A 115 23.71 -12.29 12.95
N ILE A 116 22.63 -11.52 12.93
CA ILE A 116 22.24 -10.58 13.99
C ILE A 116 20.75 -10.70 14.30
N SER A 117 20.32 -10.24 15.48
CA SER A 117 18.90 -10.18 15.78
C SER A 117 18.20 -9.05 15.03
N ARG A 118 16.86 -9.13 14.92
CA ARG A 118 16.03 -8.05 14.40
C ARG A 118 16.19 -6.75 15.19
N THR A 119 16.37 -6.84 16.51
CA THR A 119 16.63 -5.67 17.36
C THR A 119 17.97 -5.02 17.03
N THR A 120 19.03 -5.81 16.85
CA THR A 120 20.36 -5.30 16.48
C THR A 120 20.35 -4.71 15.08
N GLU A 121 19.65 -5.32 14.13
CA GLU A 121 19.48 -4.81 12.78
C GLU A 121 18.80 -3.43 12.74
N GLN A 122 17.72 -3.25 13.52
CA GLN A 122 17.00 -1.98 13.61
C GLN A 122 17.90 -0.86 14.16
N VAL A 123 18.73 -1.17 15.16
CA VAL A 123 19.68 -0.20 15.72
C VAL A 123 20.79 0.12 14.72
N LEU A 124 21.30 -0.85 13.96
CA LEU A 124 22.27 -0.60 12.88
C LEU A 124 21.68 0.30 11.79
N ARG A 125 20.40 0.14 11.43
CA ARG A 125 19.73 1.05 10.48
C ARG A 125 19.70 2.48 10.95
N GLN A 126 19.49 2.69 12.24
CA GLN A 126 19.40 4.03 12.83
C GLN A 126 20.79 4.65 13.09
N ARG A 127 21.77 3.86 13.51
CA ARG A 127 23.05 4.37 14.06
C ARG A 127 24.30 4.00 13.26
N ALA A 128 24.20 3.08 12.31
CA ALA A 128 25.28 2.63 11.43
C ALA A 128 24.82 2.46 9.97
N PRO A 129 24.14 3.46 9.36
CA PRO A 129 23.61 3.32 8.01
C PRO A 129 24.71 3.09 6.97
N ASP A 130 25.89 3.70 7.13
CA ASP A 130 27.00 3.52 6.19
C ASP A 130 27.56 2.10 6.23
N PHE A 131 27.61 1.46 7.39
CA PHE A 131 27.96 0.04 7.49
C PHE A 131 26.96 -0.83 6.70
N LEU A 132 25.66 -0.54 6.76
CA LEU A 132 24.67 -1.31 6.00
C LEU A 132 24.74 -1.07 4.48
N THR A 133 25.39 0.00 4.01
CA THR A 133 25.68 0.14 2.56
C THR A 133 26.69 -0.90 2.06
N TRP A 134 27.49 -1.50 2.95
CA TRP A 134 28.37 -2.62 2.61
C TRP A 134 27.64 -3.96 2.59
N ALA A 135 26.47 -4.05 3.22
CA ALA A 135 25.65 -5.24 3.15
C ALA A 135 25.05 -5.34 1.74
N SER A 136 25.55 -6.31 0.96
CA SER A 136 25.01 -6.62 -0.36
C SER A 136 23.50 -6.98 -0.29
N GLN A 137 23.05 -7.49 0.86
CA GLN A 137 21.66 -7.79 1.15
C GLN A 137 21.44 -7.97 2.66
N VAL A 138 20.19 -7.75 3.08
CA VAL A 138 19.67 -8.15 4.39
C VAL A 138 18.56 -9.18 4.18
N VAL A 139 18.70 -10.39 4.74
CA VAL A 139 17.79 -11.52 4.54
C VAL A 139 17.27 -12.02 5.88
N GLU A 140 15.97 -12.31 5.96
CA GLU A 140 15.36 -12.90 7.15
C GLU A 140 15.66 -14.40 7.23
N LEU A 141 16.04 -14.88 8.42
CA LEU A 141 16.34 -16.29 8.66
C LEU A 141 15.05 -17.09 8.90
N PRO A 142 14.85 -18.25 8.23
CA PRO A 142 13.81 -19.20 8.58
C PRO A 142 13.95 -19.70 10.02
N ARG A 143 12.84 -20.20 10.60
CA ARG A 143 12.86 -20.73 11.97
C ARG A 143 13.86 -21.89 12.10
N ALA A 144 14.50 -22.03 13.27
CA ALA A 144 15.53 -23.04 13.51
C ALA A 144 15.06 -24.49 13.24
N GLU A 145 13.77 -24.77 13.48
CA GLU A 145 13.15 -26.08 13.18
C GLU A 145 13.11 -26.37 11.67
N GLU A 146 12.85 -25.34 10.85
CA GLU A 146 12.84 -25.45 9.38
C GLU A 146 14.25 -25.68 8.84
N LEU A 147 15.23 -24.93 9.35
CA LEU A 147 16.66 -25.11 9.00
C LEU A 147 17.15 -26.53 9.35
N SER A 148 16.76 -27.03 10.53
CA SER A 148 17.11 -28.38 10.99
C SER A 148 16.41 -29.47 10.17
N ALA A 149 15.16 -29.25 9.74
CA ALA A 149 14.44 -30.15 8.84
C ALA A 149 15.10 -30.19 7.45
N MET A 150 15.55 -29.04 6.94
CA MET A 150 16.25 -28.93 5.66
C MET A 150 17.62 -29.61 5.70
N SER A 151 18.42 -29.36 6.75
CA SER A 151 19.73 -29.99 6.91
C SER A 151 19.61 -31.53 6.97
N ARG A 152 18.64 -32.07 7.73
CA ARG A 152 18.37 -33.52 7.77
C ARG A 152 17.95 -34.07 6.40
N LYS A 153 17.12 -33.34 5.67
CA LYS A 153 16.65 -33.73 4.33
C LYS A 153 17.80 -33.72 3.32
N LEU A 154 18.67 -32.72 3.35
CA LEU A 154 19.86 -32.65 2.51
C LEU A 154 20.86 -33.76 2.86
N ALA A 155 21.19 -33.96 4.14
CA ALA A 155 22.10 -35.02 4.59
C ALA A 155 21.60 -36.44 4.21
N SER A 156 20.28 -36.65 4.18
CA SER A 156 19.68 -37.91 3.70
C SER A 156 19.82 -38.14 2.19
N ARG A 157 19.90 -37.05 1.39
CA ARG A 157 20.13 -37.10 -0.07
C ARG A 157 21.60 -37.37 -0.37
N THR A 158 22.54 -36.76 0.37
CA THR A 158 23.98 -37.00 0.20
C THR A 158 24.41 -38.40 0.66
N ARG A 159 23.78 -38.99 1.69
CA ARG A 159 24.06 -40.40 2.10
C ARG A 159 23.56 -41.45 1.11
N ARG A 160 22.52 -41.16 0.31
CA ARG A 160 22.03 -42.08 -0.75
C ARG A 160 22.85 -42.07 -2.04
N ALA A 161 23.76 -41.12 -2.20
CA ALA A 161 24.62 -41.00 -3.37
C ALA A 161 25.99 -41.71 -3.21
N GLY A 162 26.23 -42.39 -2.08
CA GLY A 162 27.56 -42.86 -1.67
C GLY A 162 27.74 -44.35 -1.42
N ASP A 163 26.88 -45.25 -1.93
CA ASP A 163 27.08 -46.70 -1.77
C ASP A 163 26.77 -47.47 -3.06
N PRO A 164 27.77 -48.11 -3.71
CA PRO A 164 27.57 -48.91 -4.91
C PRO A 164 27.53 -50.40 -4.56
N GLN A 165 26.35 -50.94 -4.21
CA GLN A 165 26.01 -52.37 -4.26
C GLN A 165 24.60 -52.57 -3.67
N ASP A 166 23.62 -52.92 -4.48
CA ASP A 166 23.05 -54.27 -4.52
C ASP A 166 21.72 -54.24 -5.28
N ALA A 167 21.66 -55.03 -6.35
CA ALA A 167 20.47 -55.24 -7.16
C ALA A 167 20.00 -56.67 -6.90
N GLY A 168 18.82 -56.82 -6.30
CA GLY A 168 18.24 -58.15 -6.16
C GLY A 168 16.91 -58.18 -5.42
N GLN A 169 15.87 -58.59 -6.15
CA GLN A 169 14.63 -59.21 -5.69
C GLN A 169 13.45 -58.29 -5.30
N ASP A 170 12.76 -57.84 -6.34
CA ASP A 170 11.45 -58.38 -6.76
C ASP A 170 10.44 -58.73 -5.64
N THR A 171 9.36 -57.93 -5.54
CA THR A 171 7.99 -58.45 -5.45
C THR A 171 7.02 -57.36 -5.93
N GLY A 172 6.15 -57.73 -6.88
CA GLY A 172 5.31 -56.81 -7.63
C GLY A 172 4.18 -56.14 -6.86
N ASN A 173 3.81 -54.95 -7.33
CA ASN A 173 2.42 -54.59 -7.53
C ASN A 173 2.31 -53.50 -8.62
N THR A 174 1.38 -53.70 -9.53
CA THR A 174 1.12 -52.90 -10.73
C THR A 174 0.45 -51.55 -10.41
N GLY A 175 0.90 -50.48 -11.08
CA GLY A 175 0.08 -49.31 -11.41
C GLY A 175 0.03 -48.19 -10.37
N GLY A 176 0.73 -47.08 -10.63
CA GLY A 176 0.61 -45.86 -9.82
C GLY A 176 1.54 -44.75 -10.30
N THR A 177 1.13 -44.02 -11.33
CA THR A 177 1.81 -42.83 -11.86
C THR A 177 2.13 -41.82 -10.74
N SER A 178 3.41 -41.62 -10.44
CA SER A 178 3.87 -40.60 -9.49
C SER A 178 3.62 -39.21 -10.09
N LYS A 179 2.56 -38.56 -9.58
CA LYS A 179 2.17 -37.20 -9.94
C LYS A 179 3.21 -36.23 -9.39
N ILE A 180 4.03 -35.70 -10.29
CA ILE A 180 4.53 -34.32 -10.19
C ILE A 180 3.31 -33.48 -9.74
N PRO A 181 3.36 -32.73 -8.62
CA PRO A 181 2.26 -31.84 -8.29
C PRO A 181 2.11 -30.90 -9.50
N PRO A 182 0.91 -30.82 -10.11
CA PRO A 182 0.75 -30.06 -11.34
C PRO A 182 1.24 -28.63 -11.06
N ARG A 183 2.02 -28.09 -12.01
CA ARG A 183 2.27 -26.64 -12.08
C ARG A 183 0.91 -25.98 -11.82
N PRO A 184 0.78 -25.05 -10.85
CA PRO A 184 -0.48 -24.35 -10.68
C PRO A 184 -0.91 -23.85 -12.06
N PRO A 185 -2.19 -23.98 -12.42
CA PRO A 185 -2.64 -23.55 -13.73
C PRO A 185 -2.16 -22.11 -13.95
N PRO A 186 -1.68 -21.77 -15.17
CA PRO A 186 -1.17 -20.43 -15.46
C PRO A 186 -2.17 -19.39 -14.98
N GLU A 187 -1.68 -18.33 -14.31
CA GLU A 187 -2.57 -17.30 -13.78
C GLU A 187 -3.41 -16.74 -14.92
N GLU A 188 -4.73 -16.85 -14.78
CA GLU A 188 -5.63 -16.29 -15.78
C GLU A 188 -5.48 -14.75 -15.75
N PRO A 189 -5.10 -14.12 -16.87
CA PRO A 189 -4.77 -12.71 -16.88
C PRO A 189 -6.00 -11.83 -16.70
N ILE A 190 -5.80 -10.66 -16.11
CA ILE A 190 -6.75 -9.55 -16.15
C ILE A 190 -6.49 -8.74 -17.42
N ARG A 191 -7.49 -8.66 -18.28
CA ARG A 191 -7.39 -8.05 -19.60
C ARG A 191 -7.92 -6.63 -19.60
N PHE A 192 -7.19 -5.73 -20.23
CA PHE A 192 -7.59 -4.33 -20.30
C PHE A 192 -7.42 -3.75 -21.71
N LEU A 193 -8.21 -2.73 -21.99
CA LEU A 193 -8.03 -1.82 -23.11
C LEU A 193 -7.51 -0.48 -22.57
N HIS A 194 -6.48 0.08 -23.18
CA HIS A 194 -5.98 1.42 -22.88
C HIS A 194 -6.10 2.31 -24.13
N LEU A 195 -6.94 3.33 -24.01
CA LEU A 195 -7.16 4.38 -24.98
C LEU A 195 -6.74 5.73 -24.39
N SER A 196 -6.45 6.68 -25.25
CA SER A 196 -6.17 8.06 -24.89
C SER A 196 -6.45 8.98 -26.07
N ASP A 197 -6.67 10.27 -25.84
CA ASP A 197 -6.67 11.32 -26.86
C ASP A 197 -7.67 11.00 -28.01
N LEU A 198 -8.96 11.15 -27.72
CA LEU A 198 -10.06 11.00 -28.69
C LEU A 198 -10.37 12.32 -29.41
N HIS A 199 -10.10 13.47 -28.80
CA HIS A 199 -10.26 14.82 -29.38
C HIS A 199 -11.61 15.05 -30.10
N LEU A 200 -12.70 14.54 -29.52
CA LEU A 200 -14.00 14.54 -30.20
C LEU A 200 -14.60 15.94 -30.30
N ARG A 201 -15.14 16.24 -31.49
CA ARG A 201 -15.78 17.52 -31.76
C ARG A 201 -16.85 17.46 -32.86
N PRO A 202 -17.89 18.32 -32.82
CA PRO A 202 -19.08 18.17 -33.65
C PRO A 202 -18.94 18.66 -35.10
N GLN A 203 -17.82 19.28 -35.49
CA GLN A 203 -17.67 19.85 -36.84
C GLN A 203 -17.81 18.76 -37.90
N ARG A 204 -18.75 18.94 -38.84
CA ARG A 204 -19.23 17.90 -39.77
C ARG A 204 -18.13 17.07 -40.45
N LEU A 205 -17.12 17.71 -41.04
CA LEU A 205 -16.03 16.99 -41.73
C LEU A 205 -15.15 16.21 -40.75
N LYS A 206 -14.93 16.77 -39.55
CA LYS A 206 -14.18 16.09 -38.49
C LYS A 206 -14.97 14.94 -37.91
N ARG A 207 -16.29 15.10 -37.73
CA ARG A 207 -17.19 14.04 -37.29
C ARG A 207 -17.21 12.85 -38.24
N TYR A 208 -17.29 13.09 -39.55
CA TYR A 208 -17.23 12.00 -40.52
C TYR A 208 -15.94 11.16 -40.39
N ASP A 209 -14.80 11.80 -40.19
CA ASP A 209 -13.52 11.12 -40.04
C ASP A 209 -13.36 10.43 -38.67
N GLN A 210 -13.79 11.09 -37.58
CA GLN A 210 -13.91 10.52 -36.23
C GLN A 210 -14.71 9.23 -36.25
N ASP A 211 -15.93 9.29 -36.80
CA ASP A 211 -16.84 8.16 -36.81
C ASP A 211 -16.30 7.01 -37.66
N ARG A 212 -15.49 7.28 -38.70
CA ARG A 212 -14.86 6.22 -39.50
C ARG A 212 -13.81 5.47 -38.69
N VAL A 213 -12.90 6.19 -38.02
CA VAL A 213 -11.82 5.57 -37.24
C VAL A 213 -12.36 4.84 -36.03
N LEU A 214 -13.24 5.49 -35.26
CA LEU A 214 -13.76 4.96 -34.00
C LEU A 214 -14.80 3.84 -34.19
N ARG A 215 -15.64 3.88 -35.24
CA ARG A 215 -16.49 2.71 -35.55
C ARG A 215 -15.67 1.51 -35.97
N GLY A 216 -14.57 1.71 -36.69
CA GLY A 216 -13.62 0.63 -36.98
C GLY A 216 -13.06 0.00 -35.69
N LEU A 217 -12.76 0.82 -34.68
CA LEU A 217 -12.26 0.34 -33.38
C LEU A 217 -13.33 -0.49 -32.67
N LEU A 218 -14.57 0.01 -32.62
CA LEU A 218 -15.69 -0.70 -32.00
C LEU A 218 -15.97 -2.05 -32.67
N GLN A 219 -15.97 -2.10 -34.01
CA GLN A 219 -16.13 -3.34 -34.78
C GLN A 219 -15.01 -4.34 -34.52
N PHE A 220 -13.76 -3.86 -34.47
CA PHE A 220 -12.61 -4.69 -34.11
C PHE A 220 -12.77 -5.31 -32.71
N LEU A 221 -13.12 -4.49 -31.71
CA LEU A 221 -13.31 -4.95 -30.33
C LEU A 221 -14.49 -5.90 -30.19
N GLU A 222 -15.60 -5.65 -30.91
CA GLU A 222 -16.76 -6.53 -30.94
C GLU A 222 -16.38 -7.91 -31.50
N ALA A 223 -15.65 -7.93 -32.62
CA ALA A 223 -15.20 -9.16 -33.27
C ALA A 223 -14.19 -9.94 -32.41
N ASP A 224 -13.30 -9.25 -31.67
CA ASP A 224 -12.29 -9.88 -30.83
C ASP A 224 -12.80 -10.27 -29.44
N ARG A 225 -13.98 -9.79 -29.01
CA ARG A 225 -14.55 -10.02 -27.67
C ARG A 225 -14.55 -11.48 -27.22
N ALA A 226 -14.86 -12.40 -28.13
CA ALA A 226 -14.88 -13.83 -27.82
C ALA A 226 -13.48 -14.43 -27.58
N ARG A 227 -12.44 -13.85 -28.21
CA ARG A 227 -11.05 -14.29 -28.13
C ARG A 227 -10.29 -13.58 -27.00
N PHE A 228 -10.58 -12.30 -26.80
CA PHE A 228 -9.96 -11.43 -25.82
C PHE A 228 -11.03 -10.65 -25.02
N PRO A 229 -11.80 -11.32 -24.15
CA PRO A 229 -12.77 -10.65 -23.29
C PRO A 229 -12.05 -9.66 -22.36
N LEU A 230 -12.48 -8.41 -22.40
CA LEU A 230 -11.93 -7.34 -21.56
C LEU A 230 -12.56 -7.35 -20.17
N ASP A 231 -11.75 -7.04 -19.17
CA ASP A 231 -12.21 -6.84 -17.78
C ASP A 231 -12.24 -5.37 -17.39
N LEU A 232 -11.32 -4.58 -17.95
CA LEU A 232 -11.07 -3.19 -17.60
C LEU A 232 -10.92 -2.34 -18.87
N VAL A 233 -11.35 -1.08 -18.79
CA VAL A 233 -11.08 -0.08 -19.83
C VAL A 233 -10.50 1.16 -19.16
N PHE A 234 -9.40 1.66 -19.70
CA PHE A 234 -8.71 2.86 -19.24
C PHE A 234 -8.71 3.91 -20.35
N LEU A 235 -9.15 5.13 -20.03
CA LEU A 235 -9.04 6.29 -20.90
C LEU A 235 -8.23 7.39 -20.21
N THR A 236 -7.07 7.70 -20.77
CA THR A 236 -6.10 8.59 -20.12
C THR A 236 -6.12 10.02 -20.67
N GLY A 237 -7.30 10.62 -20.78
CA GLY A 237 -7.50 12.04 -21.09
C GLY A 237 -7.75 12.38 -22.56
N ASP A 238 -8.07 13.65 -22.77
CA ASP A 238 -8.42 14.28 -24.04
C ASP A 238 -9.58 13.59 -24.77
N LEU A 239 -10.68 13.40 -24.03
CA LEU A 239 -11.93 12.86 -24.56
C LEU A 239 -12.62 13.87 -25.50
N ALA A 240 -12.66 15.13 -25.06
CA ALA A 240 -13.17 16.28 -25.79
C ALA A 240 -12.02 17.11 -26.40
N HIS A 241 -12.34 18.01 -27.32
CA HIS A 241 -11.35 18.87 -27.97
C HIS A 241 -11.14 20.23 -27.26
N GLY A 242 -12.15 20.73 -26.54
CA GLY A 242 -12.10 22.00 -25.82
C GLY A 242 -12.98 22.02 -24.57
N GLY A 243 -13.26 20.85 -24.00
CA GLY A 243 -14.01 20.67 -22.76
C GLY A 243 -15.48 21.10 -22.85
N LYS A 244 -16.08 21.13 -24.05
CA LYS A 244 -17.45 21.64 -24.24
C LYS A 244 -18.50 20.54 -24.10
N ALA A 245 -19.71 20.94 -23.69
CA ALA A 245 -20.79 19.99 -23.40
C ALA A 245 -21.26 19.18 -24.63
N ASP A 246 -21.26 19.79 -25.82
CA ASP A 246 -21.60 19.13 -27.08
C ASP A 246 -20.51 18.15 -27.55
N GLU A 247 -19.24 18.44 -27.27
CA GLU A 247 -18.12 17.50 -27.47
C GLU A 247 -18.25 16.30 -26.54
N TYR A 248 -18.57 16.53 -25.27
CA TYR A 248 -18.79 15.45 -24.30
C TYR A 248 -20.04 14.61 -24.58
N ALA A 249 -21.04 15.14 -25.30
CA ALA A 249 -22.16 14.34 -25.77
C ALA A 249 -21.67 13.25 -26.75
N LEU A 250 -20.75 13.60 -27.66
CA LEU A 250 -20.14 12.64 -28.58
C LEU A 250 -19.24 11.63 -27.84
N ALA A 251 -18.44 12.10 -26.87
CA ALA A 251 -17.62 11.20 -26.05
C ALA A 251 -18.47 10.22 -25.23
N GLY A 252 -19.58 10.69 -24.66
CA GLY A 252 -20.53 9.84 -23.93
C GLY A 252 -21.25 8.83 -24.83
N GLU A 253 -21.58 9.20 -26.07
CA GLU A 253 -22.09 8.26 -27.09
C GLU A 253 -21.07 7.17 -27.41
N PHE A 254 -19.84 7.54 -27.76
CA PHE A 254 -18.77 6.59 -28.06
C PHE A 254 -18.48 5.64 -26.89
N LEU A 255 -18.38 6.17 -25.67
CA LEU A 255 -18.11 5.34 -24.48
C LEU A 255 -19.24 4.37 -24.16
N ARG A 256 -20.51 4.75 -24.42
CA ARG A 256 -21.65 3.84 -24.27
C ARG A 256 -21.56 2.68 -25.27
N GLU A 257 -21.28 3.00 -26.54
CA GLU A 257 -21.08 1.97 -27.56
C GLU A 257 -19.88 1.08 -27.23
N LEU A 258 -18.78 1.65 -26.72
CA LEU A 258 -17.60 0.91 -26.26
C LEU A 258 -17.95 -0.08 -25.15
N ILE A 259 -18.72 0.36 -24.16
CA ILE A 259 -19.23 -0.49 -23.07
C ILE A 259 -20.08 -1.64 -23.63
N ASP A 260 -20.98 -1.34 -24.56
CA ASP A 260 -21.88 -2.33 -25.16
C ASP A 260 -21.11 -3.40 -25.95
N VAL A 261 -20.22 -2.99 -26.86
CA VAL A 261 -19.47 -3.92 -27.71
C VAL A 261 -18.46 -4.74 -26.93
N THR A 262 -17.79 -4.16 -25.92
CA THR A 262 -16.81 -4.88 -25.10
C THR A 262 -17.47 -5.73 -24.01
N GLY A 263 -18.64 -5.32 -23.52
CA GLY A 263 -19.32 -5.93 -22.38
C GLY A 263 -18.71 -5.59 -21.02
N VAL A 264 -17.76 -4.66 -20.97
CA VAL A 264 -17.16 -4.22 -19.71
C VAL A 264 -18.16 -3.39 -18.93
N ALA A 265 -18.44 -3.76 -17.69
CA ALA A 265 -19.37 -3.02 -16.85
C ALA A 265 -18.91 -1.56 -16.66
N PRO A 266 -19.82 -0.57 -16.60
CA PRO A 266 -19.45 0.84 -16.41
C PRO A 266 -18.53 1.09 -15.21
N ALA A 267 -18.72 0.36 -14.10
CA ALA A 267 -17.89 0.41 -12.90
C ALA A 267 -16.44 -0.09 -13.09
N ARG A 268 -16.10 -0.61 -14.27
CA ARG A 268 -14.75 -1.09 -14.65
C ARG A 268 -14.14 -0.26 -15.80
N VAL A 269 -14.79 0.84 -16.16
CA VAL A 269 -14.26 1.87 -17.04
C VAL A 269 -13.72 3.00 -16.18
N PHE A 270 -12.46 3.37 -16.37
CA PHE A 270 -11.78 4.43 -15.62
C PHE A 270 -11.31 5.50 -16.59
N VAL A 271 -11.59 6.75 -16.24
CA VAL A 271 -11.34 7.94 -17.05
C VAL A 271 -10.59 8.96 -16.20
N VAL A 272 -9.64 9.66 -16.80
CA VAL A 272 -9.03 10.89 -16.27
C VAL A 272 -9.13 11.99 -17.33
N PRO A 273 -9.24 13.26 -16.95
CA PRO A 273 -9.24 14.36 -17.92
C PRO A 273 -7.82 14.70 -18.39
N GLY A 274 -7.72 15.17 -19.64
CA GLY A 274 -6.53 15.81 -20.21
C GLY A 274 -6.66 17.34 -20.32
N ASN A 275 -5.70 17.99 -20.97
CA ASN A 275 -5.70 19.46 -21.12
C ASN A 275 -6.76 19.96 -22.11
N HIS A 276 -7.22 19.14 -23.04
CA HIS A 276 -8.34 19.46 -23.93
C HIS A 276 -9.71 19.16 -23.33
N ASP A 277 -9.76 18.46 -22.20
CA ASP A 277 -10.99 18.19 -21.44
C ASP A 277 -11.46 19.38 -20.59
N VAL A 278 -10.68 20.46 -20.57
CA VAL A 278 -10.92 21.67 -19.79
C VAL A 278 -11.60 22.75 -20.65
N ASP A 279 -12.66 23.36 -20.12
CA ASP A 279 -13.25 24.56 -20.70
C ASP A 279 -12.35 25.79 -20.43
N ARG A 280 -11.51 26.12 -21.42
CA ARG A 280 -10.57 27.24 -21.35
C ARG A 280 -11.26 28.60 -21.22
N ASP A 281 -12.50 28.76 -21.69
CA ASP A 281 -13.24 30.03 -21.55
C ASP A 281 -13.65 30.27 -20.09
N VAL A 282 -14.03 29.21 -19.38
CA VAL A 282 -14.29 29.25 -17.94
C VAL A 282 -13.00 29.47 -17.16
N GLY A 283 -11.92 28.79 -17.58
CA GLY A 283 -10.62 28.84 -16.92
C GLY A 283 -9.83 30.14 -17.10
N ARG A 284 -10.11 30.96 -18.12
CA ARG A 284 -9.24 32.04 -18.64
C ARG A 284 -8.66 33.06 -17.63
N TRP A 285 -9.26 33.19 -16.45
CA TRP A 285 -8.80 34.12 -15.39
C TRP A 285 -8.26 33.41 -14.14
N LEU A 286 -8.18 32.09 -14.15
CA LEU A 286 -7.64 31.30 -13.05
C LEU A 286 -6.12 31.23 -13.14
N LEU A 287 -5.48 31.01 -12.00
CA LEU A 287 -4.06 30.73 -11.94
C LEU A 287 -3.71 29.49 -12.79
N ARG A 288 -2.61 29.61 -13.53
CA ARG A 288 -2.08 28.58 -14.44
C ARG A 288 -0.91 27.78 -13.86
N THR A 289 -0.44 28.17 -12.68
CA THR A 289 0.56 27.46 -11.87
C THR A 289 0.46 27.98 -10.44
N LEU A 290 1.14 27.29 -9.52
CA LEU A 290 1.41 27.71 -8.16
C LEU A 290 2.87 28.14 -8.02
N SER A 291 3.20 28.82 -6.92
CA SER A 291 4.51 29.43 -6.69
C SER A 291 5.41 28.60 -5.76
N SER A 292 4.83 27.68 -4.98
CA SER A 292 5.56 26.89 -3.99
C SER A 292 4.87 25.54 -3.72
N ASP A 293 5.63 24.64 -3.11
CA ASP A 293 5.12 23.35 -2.61
C ASP A 293 4.05 23.54 -1.53
N GLU A 294 4.19 24.53 -0.64
CA GLU A 294 3.18 24.85 0.38
C GLU A 294 1.83 25.25 -0.24
N GLU A 295 1.85 26.06 -1.31
CA GLU A 295 0.62 26.40 -2.06
C GLU A 295 0.02 25.15 -2.73
N ALA A 296 0.85 24.26 -3.25
CA ALA A 296 0.40 22.99 -3.83
C ALA A 296 -0.25 22.09 -2.78
N VAL A 297 0.40 21.89 -1.63
CA VAL A 297 -0.15 21.10 -0.51
C VAL A 297 -1.53 21.64 -0.12
N ARG A 298 -1.66 22.95 0.08
CA ARG A 298 -2.96 23.57 0.40
C ARG A 298 -4.01 23.35 -0.69
N PHE A 299 -3.65 23.55 -1.96
CA PHE A 299 -4.58 23.33 -3.08
C PHE A 299 -5.09 21.88 -3.13
N PHE A 300 -4.24 20.89 -2.86
CA PHE A 300 -4.59 19.47 -2.93
C PHE A 300 -5.20 18.92 -1.63
N MET A 301 -4.95 19.52 -0.48
CA MET A 301 -5.60 19.13 0.78
C MET A 301 -6.97 19.80 0.96
N GLU A 302 -7.10 21.08 0.64
CA GLU A 302 -8.30 21.87 0.90
C GLU A 302 -9.26 21.82 -0.31
N GLU A 303 -10.42 21.16 -0.17
CA GLU A 303 -11.42 21.05 -1.26
C GLU A 303 -11.88 22.41 -1.79
N GLU A 304 -12.08 23.38 -0.89
CA GLU A 304 -12.51 24.73 -1.24
C GLU A 304 -11.50 25.44 -2.16
N SER A 305 -10.21 25.17 -2.00
CA SER A 305 -9.14 25.74 -2.84
C SER A 305 -9.23 25.27 -4.30
N ARG A 306 -9.87 24.12 -4.56
CA ARG A 306 -10.08 23.59 -5.92
C ARG A 306 -11.38 24.04 -6.57
N ARG A 307 -12.30 24.67 -5.82
CA ARG A 307 -13.67 24.96 -6.27
C ARG A 307 -13.72 25.65 -7.64
N PHE A 308 -12.87 26.65 -7.88
CA PHE A 308 -12.86 27.38 -9.15
C PHE A 308 -12.21 26.59 -10.29
N HIS A 309 -11.08 25.93 -10.05
CA HIS A 309 -10.45 25.03 -11.03
C HIS A 309 -11.31 23.81 -11.36
N ALA A 310 -12.22 23.42 -10.47
CA ALA A 310 -13.19 22.35 -10.71
C ALA A 310 -14.32 22.75 -11.67
N GLN A 311 -14.64 24.05 -11.82
CA GLN A 311 -15.73 24.54 -12.67
C GLN A 311 -15.44 24.37 -14.16
N LYS A 312 -14.19 24.56 -14.58
CA LYS A 312 -13.77 24.34 -15.97
C LYS A 312 -13.82 22.85 -16.40
N LEU A 313 -14.05 21.93 -15.45
CA LEU A 313 -14.25 20.50 -15.67
C LEU A 313 -15.73 20.09 -15.49
N ASP A 314 -16.67 21.04 -15.41
CA ASP A 314 -18.08 20.74 -15.15
C ASP A 314 -18.72 19.87 -16.24
N ALA A 315 -18.41 20.13 -17.50
CA ALA A 315 -18.95 19.36 -18.62
C ALA A 315 -18.43 17.91 -18.60
N TYR A 316 -17.13 17.74 -18.32
CA TYR A 316 -16.51 16.44 -18.05
C TYR A 316 -17.25 15.72 -16.93
N ARG A 317 -17.34 16.36 -15.75
CA ARG A 317 -17.96 15.78 -14.55
C ARG A 317 -19.38 15.30 -14.86
N LYS A 318 -20.23 16.17 -15.42
CA LYS A 318 -21.63 15.85 -15.72
C LYS A 318 -21.76 14.68 -16.71
N SER A 319 -20.97 14.68 -17.78
CA SER A 319 -21.04 13.62 -18.79
C SER A 319 -20.58 12.28 -18.23
N MET A 320 -19.43 12.27 -17.54
CA MET A 320 -18.87 11.03 -16.99
C MET A 320 -19.71 10.49 -15.83
N GLN A 321 -20.24 11.34 -14.94
CA GLN A 321 -21.17 10.92 -13.87
C GLN A 321 -22.44 10.28 -14.44
N ALA A 322 -23.01 10.87 -15.48
CA ALA A 322 -24.22 10.36 -16.11
C ALA A 322 -24.01 8.97 -16.75
N LEU A 323 -22.79 8.67 -17.22
CA LEU A 323 -22.49 7.40 -17.88
C LEU A 323 -21.93 6.34 -16.92
N LEU A 324 -21.05 6.72 -16.01
CA LEU A 324 -20.22 5.79 -15.23
C LEU A 324 -20.62 5.71 -13.74
N GLY A 325 -21.47 6.63 -13.26
CA GLY A 325 -21.96 6.69 -11.88
C GLY A 325 -21.60 8.00 -11.19
N ALA A 326 -22.54 8.57 -10.43
CA ALA A 326 -22.42 9.90 -9.82
C ALA A 326 -21.33 9.99 -8.73
N ASP A 327 -21.10 8.90 -7.99
CA ASP A 327 -20.22 8.86 -6.82
C ASP A 327 -18.76 8.49 -7.14
N ARG A 328 -18.43 8.30 -8.43
CA ARG A 328 -17.10 7.86 -8.85
C ARG A 328 -16.14 9.05 -9.00
N PRO A 329 -14.85 8.87 -8.65
CA PRO A 329 -13.89 9.97 -8.66
C PRO A 329 -13.50 10.42 -10.07
N MET A 330 -13.34 9.49 -11.03
CA MET A 330 -13.14 9.79 -12.46
C MET A 330 -12.03 10.82 -12.74
N GLY A 331 -10.94 10.78 -11.98
CA GLY A 331 -9.88 11.78 -12.12
C GLY A 331 -10.28 13.17 -11.63
N LEU A 332 -11.19 13.30 -10.68
CA LEU A 332 -11.52 14.55 -9.99
C LEU A 332 -11.30 14.45 -8.46
N GLY A 333 -11.25 13.23 -7.93
CA GLY A 333 -10.85 12.97 -6.54
C GLY A 333 -9.35 13.23 -6.33
N VAL A 334 -8.99 13.58 -5.11
CA VAL A 334 -7.60 13.85 -4.70
C VAL A 334 -7.19 12.91 -3.57
N GLY A 335 -5.92 12.49 -3.55
CA GLY A 335 -5.38 11.66 -2.49
C GLY A 335 -6.07 10.29 -2.46
N ALA A 336 -6.59 9.92 -1.28
CA ALA A 336 -7.32 8.69 -1.11
C ALA A 336 -8.56 8.64 -2.02
N GLU A 337 -9.25 9.75 -2.29
CA GLU A 337 -10.47 9.75 -3.11
C GLU A 337 -10.20 9.35 -4.57
N ALA A 338 -8.98 9.56 -5.06
CA ALA A 338 -8.59 9.21 -6.43
C ALA A 338 -8.53 7.69 -6.68
N VAL A 339 -8.52 6.86 -5.63
CA VAL A 339 -8.32 5.41 -5.74
C VAL A 339 -9.64 4.67 -5.74
N GLU A 340 -9.81 3.77 -6.70
CA GLU A 340 -10.88 2.76 -6.71
C GLU A 340 -10.25 1.36 -6.64
N VAL A 341 -10.85 0.43 -5.91
CA VAL A 341 -10.34 -0.94 -5.79
C VAL A 341 -11.34 -1.94 -6.35
N VAL A 342 -10.91 -2.71 -7.34
CA VAL A 342 -11.72 -3.76 -7.97
C VAL A 342 -11.16 -5.15 -7.67
N GLN A 343 -12.07 -6.09 -7.41
CA GLN A 343 -11.72 -7.50 -7.22
C GLN A 343 -11.95 -8.27 -8.51
N LEU A 344 -10.88 -8.80 -9.10
CA LEU A 344 -10.89 -9.57 -10.34
C LEU A 344 -10.03 -10.81 -10.18
N ARG A 345 -10.56 -11.99 -10.51
CA ARG A 345 -9.83 -13.28 -10.48
C ARG A 345 -9.04 -13.54 -9.18
N GLY A 346 -9.61 -13.13 -8.04
CA GLY A 346 -8.96 -13.29 -6.72
C GLY A 346 -7.83 -12.31 -6.42
N ALA A 347 -7.57 -11.33 -7.29
CA ALA A 347 -6.65 -10.21 -7.05
C ALA A 347 -7.42 -8.91 -6.75
N ARG A 348 -6.87 -8.10 -5.84
CA ARG A 348 -7.33 -6.73 -5.56
C ARG A 348 -6.50 -5.76 -6.37
N ILE A 349 -7.12 -5.11 -7.34
CA ILE A 349 -6.48 -4.15 -8.23
C ILE A 349 -6.91 -2.76 -7.80
N ALA A 350 -5.97 -1.94 -7.35
CA ALA A 350 -6.22 -0.53 -7.11
C ALA A 350 -5.97 0.28 -8.39
N VAL A 351 -6.84 1.23 -8.68
CA VAL A 351 -6.73 2.16 -9.81
C VAL A 351 -6.80 3.57 -9.24
N ALA A 352 -5.67 4.27 -9.25
CA ALA A 352 -5.57 5.67 -8.86
C ALA A 352 -5.71 6.56 -10.10
N SER A 353 -6.80 7.31 -10.18
CA SER A 353 -7.12 8.19 -11.32
C SER A 353 -6.73 9.63 -10.98
N PHE A 354 -5.61 10.10 -11.54
CA PHE A 354 -5.05 11.41 -11.23
C PHE A 354 -5.36 12.46 -12.30
N ASN A 355 -5.71 13.66 -11.84
CA ASN A 355 -5.93 14.82 -12.70
C ASN A 355 -4.66 15.66 -12.80
N THR A 356 -3.92 15.54 -13.90
CA THR A 356 -2.81 16.45 -14.18
C THR A 356 -3.25 17.72 -14.90
N ALA A 357 -4.52 17.83 -15.30
CA ALA A 357 -5.10 18.97 -16.01
C ALA A 357 -5.68 20.07 -15.09
N TRP A 358 -5.51 19.97 -13.77
CA TRP A 358 -6.01 20.97 -12.81
C TRP A 358 -5.62 22.39 -13.22
N PHE A 359 -4.37 22.61 -13.63
CA PHE A 359 -3.86 23.92 -14.04
C PHE A 359 -3.82 24.13 -15.55
N ALA A 360 -4.22 23.12 -16.34
CA ALA A 360 -4.19 23.20 -17.79
C ALA A 360 -5.17 24.26 -18.32
N GLN A 361 -4.69 25.16 -19.16
CA GLN A 361 -5.47 26.25 -19.74
C GLN A 361 -5.03 26.62 -21.16
N ALA A 362 -3.90 26.10 -21.65
CA ALA A 362 -3.48 26.33 -23.03
C ALA A 362 -2.56 25.20 -23.52
N ASP A 363 -1.87 25.43 -24.63
CA ASP A 363 -0.95 24.43 -25.20
C ASP A 363 0.48 24.62 -24.66
N ASP A 364 0.75 25.71 -23.93
CA ASP A 364 2.05 26.05 -23.32
C ASP A 364 2.10 25.74 -21.81
N ASP A 365 1.49 24.64 -21.38
CA ASP A 365 1.36 24.27 -19.97
C ASP A 365 2.59 23.51 -19.40
N GLN A 366 3.62 23.30 -20.20
CA GLN A 366 4.85 22.61 -19.81
C GLN A 366 5.53 23.24 -18.59
N GLY A 367 5.79 22.42 -17.57
CA GLY A 367 6.42 22.82 -16.33
C GLY A 367 5.54 23.68 -15.43
N ARG A 368 4.22 23.75 -15.71
CA ARG A 368 3.25 24.57 -14.95
C ARG A 368 2.16 23.74 -14.29
N LEU A 369 2.07 22.46 -14.64
CA LEU A 369 1.04 21.57 -14.11
C LEU A 369 1.42 21.08 -12.71
N TRP A 370 0.40 20.77 -11.92
CA TRP A 370 0.59 20.25 -10.58
C TRP A 370 -0.26 19.01 -10.36
N LEU A 371 0.31 18.00 -9.69
CA LEU A 371 -0.42 16.86 -9.14
C LEU A 371 -0.51 16.92 -7.61
N GLY A 372 0.49 17.51 -6.95
CA GLY A 372 0.58 17.67 -5.50
C GLY A 372 0.98 16.38 -4.78
N GLU A 373 1.90 16.51 -3.83
CA GLU A 373 2.29 15.41 -2.93
C GLU A 373 1.09 14.75 -2.22
N PRO A 374 0.11 15.51 -1.68
CA PRO A 374 -1.02 14.91 -0.98
C PRO A 374 -1.84 13.93 -1.85
N SER A 375 -1.82 14.11 -3.18
CA SER A 375 -2.49 13.22 -4.13
C SER A 375 -1.87 11.83 -4.13
N ILE A 376 -0.55 11.73 -4.16
CA ILE A 376 0.14 10.44 -4.15
C ILE A 376 0.13 9.83 -2.75
N ASP A 377 0.29 10.64 -1.71
CA ASP A 377 0.38 10.19 -0.33
C ASP A 377 -0.94 9.57 0.15
N GLY A 378 -2.05 10.28 -0.10
CA GLY A 378 -3.37 9.75 0.21
C GLY A 378 -3.69 8.48 -0.58
N ALA A 379 -3.26 8.42 -1.85
CA ALA A 379 -3.43 7.24 -2.68
C ALA A 379 -2.62 6.05 -2.14
N GLU A 380 -1.35 6.25 -1.77
CA GLU A 380 -0.51 5.22 -1.16
C GLU A 380 -1.16 4.61 0.07
N GLY A 381 -1.64 5.45 1.01
CA GLY A 381 -2.32 5.00 2.21
C GLY A 381 -3.55 4.15 1.89
N ARG A 382 -4.43 4.62 1.00
CA ARG A 382 -5.65 3.88 0.63
C ARG A 382 -5.34 2.55 -0.06
N ILE A 383 -4.35 2.52 -0.96
CA ILE A 383 -3.94 1.32 -1.68
C ILE A 383 -3.42 0.26 -0.69
N ALA A 384 -2.62 0.66 0.29
CA ALA A 384 -2.10 -0.23 1.31
C ALA A 384 -3.20 -0.77 2.24
N ASP A 385 -4.09 0.11 2.71
CA ASP A 385 -5.16 -0.23 3.65
C ASP A 385 -6.17 -1.22 3.06
N GLU A 386 -6.51 -1.06 1.78
CA GLU A 386 -7.35 -1.99 1.02
C GLU A 386 -6.67 -3.35 0.74
N GLY A 387 -5.35 -3.43 0.95
CA GLY A 387 -4.55 -4.63 0.69
C GLY A 387 -4.51 -4.96 -0.79
N ALA A 388 -4.36 -3.96 -1.65
CA ALA A 388 -4.27 -4.16 -3.08
C ALA A 388 -2.99 -4.93 -3.45
N SER A 389 -3.14 -5.99 -4.25
CA SER A 389 -2.02 -6.81 -4.75
C SER A 389 -1.32 -6.18 -5.94
N PHE A 390 -2.00 -5.27 -6.65
CA PHE A 390 -1.49 -4.56 -7.82
C PHE A 390 -2.13 -3.16 -7.88
N ALA A 391 -1.35 -2.13 -8.16
CA ALA A 391 -1.83 -0.76 -8.25
C ALA A 391 -1.51 -0.12 -9.61
N ILE A 392 -2.50 0.52 -10.20
CA ILE A 392 -2.43 1.19 -11.50
C ILE A 392 -2.62 2.68 -11.26
N ALA A 393 -1.73 3.52 -11.79
CA ALA A 393 -1.94 4.96 -11.87
C ALA A 393 -2.39 5.35 -13.28
N LEU A 394 -3.40 6.22 -13.37
CA LEU A 394 -3.83 6.87 -14.59
C LEU A 394 -3.54 8.35 -14.48
N MET A 395 -2.92 8.94 -15.51
CA MET A 395 -2.80 10.39 -15.65
C MET A 395 -2.70 10.75 -17.13
N HIS A 396 -2.97 11.99 -17.52
CA HIS A 396 -2.86 12.37 -18.93
C HIS A 396 -1.41 12.72 -19.31
N HIS A 397 -0.83 13.68 -18.59
CA HIS A 397 0.47 14.26 -18.88
C HIS A 397 1.65 13.42 -18.37
N PRO A 398 2.82 13.42 -19.04
CA PRO A 398 4.07 12.91 -18.49
C PRO A 398 4.60 13.78 -17.34
N PHE A 399 5.51 13.24 -16.52
CA PHE A 399 6.09 13.97 -15.38
C PHE A 399 6.82 15.27 -15.77
N ASP A 400 7.34 15.37 -17.01
CA ASP A 400 8.02 16.57 -17.49
C ASP A 400 7.09 17.78 -17.70
N GLU A 401 5.77 17.56 -17.75
CA GLU A 401 4.78 18.66 -17.78
C GLU A 401 4.51 19.23 -16.38
N LEU A 402 4.84 18.46 -15.33
CA LEU A 402 4.68 18.90 -13.94
C LEU A 402 5.72 19.95 -13.58
N HIS A 403 5.36 20.81 -12.63
CA HIS A 403 6.22 21.87 -12.14
C HIS A 403 7.53 21.30 -11.59
N GLU A 404 8.63 22.00 -11.85
CA GLU A 404 9.98 21.53 -11.53
C GLU A 404 10.19 21.21 -10.04
N SER A 405 9.44 21.91 -9.16
CA SER A 405 9.48 21.73 -7.71
C SER A 405 8.91 20.38 -7.25
N GLU A 406 7.98 19.76 -7.99
CA GLU A 406 7.34 18.50 -7.57
C GLU A 406 7.66 17.30 -8.45
N ARG A 407 8.01 17.50 -9.74
CA ARG A 407 8.10 16.42 -10.73
C ARG A 407 8.96 15.24 -10.28
N TRP A 408 10.11 15.50 -9.66
CA TRP A 408 10.98 14.44 -9.12
C TRP A 408 10.22 13.68 -8.03
N MET A 409 9.77 14.40 -7.00
CA MET A 409 9.13 13.79 -5.84
C MET A 409 7.94 12.92 -6.27
N VAL A 410 7.11 13.42 -7.19
CA VAL A 410 5.95 12.69 -7.73
C VAL A 410 6.38 11.43 -8.48
N GLU A 411 7.37 11.49 -9.37
CA GLU A 411 7.88 10.31 -10.09
C GLU A 411 8.47 9.29 -9.11
N ARG A 412 9.30 9.74 -8.15
CA ARG A 412 9.92 8.89 -7.12
C ARG A 412 8.88 8.20 -6.24
N ARG A 413 7.84 8.90 -5.81
CA ARG A 413 6.75 8.29 -5.03
C ARG A 413 5.95 7.32 -5.92
N SER A 414 5.72 7.66 -7.18
CA SER A 414 5.07 6.76 -8.14
C SER A 414 5.82 5.43 -8.30
N GLU A 415 7.17 5.47 -8.35
CA GLU A 415 8.02 4.26 -8.33
C GLU A 415 7.81 3.37 -7.12
N ARG A 416 7.51 3.95 -5.96
CA ARG A 416 7.23 3.19 -4.74
C ARG A 416 5.81 2.62 -4.75
N VAL A 417 4.85 3.35 -5.30
CA VAL A 417 3.42 3.09 -5.11
C VAL A 417 2.80 2.27 -6.24
N PHE A 418 3.08 2.54 -7.51
CA PHE A 418 2.29 1.97 -8.63
C PHE A 418 3.03 0.89 -9.41
N ASP A 419 2.35 -0.17 -9.78
CA ASP A 419 2.91 -1.28 -10.56
C ASP A 419 2.87 -0.99 -12.08
N LEU A 420 1.81 -0.28 -12.51
CA LEU A 420 1.55 0.14 -13.88
C LEU A 420 1.13 1.61 -13.89
N LEU A 421 1.66 2.38 -14.83
CA LEU A 421 1.29 3.78 -15.05
C LEU A 421 0.85 3.96 -16.50
N LEU A 422 -0.40 4.36 -16.69
CA LEU A 422 -0.99 4.60 -18.00
C LEU A 422 -1.14 6.09 -18.24
N ARG A 423 -0.68 6.57 -19.39
CA ARG A 423 -0.83 7.99 -19.79
C ARG A 423 -1.03 8.23 -21.29
N GLY A 424 -1.25 9.49 -21.65
CA GLY A 424 -1.48 10.00 -23.02
C GLY A 424 -0.60 11.19 -23.39
N HIS A 425 -1.24 12.24 -23.94
CA HIS A 425 -0.75 13.60 -24.24
C HIS A 425 0.19 13.74 -25.43
N LEU A 426 1.24 12.92 -25.51
CA LEU A 426 2.26 13.08 -26.55
C LEU A 426 1.84 12.54 -27.93
N HIS A 427 0.65 11.92 -28.00
CA HIS A 427 0.09 11.26 -29.20
C HIS A 427 1.01 10.20 -29.83
N GLN A 428 2.07 9.79 -29.12
CA GLN A 428 3.07 8.82 -29.53
C GLN A 428 3.17 7.74 -28.48
N GLU A 429 3.20 6.50 -28.94
CA GLU A 429 3.41 5.37 -28.07
C GLU A 429 4.81 5.40 -27.46
N ARG A 430 4.87 5.14 -26.15
CA ARG A 430 6.13 4.98 -25.43
C ARG A 430 5.91 4.03 -24.28
N THR A 431 6.60 2.89 -24.30
CA THR A 431 6.60 1.93 -23.20
C THR A 431 7.97 1.85 -22.58
N ARG A 432 8.05 1.91 -21.25
CA ARG A 432 9.31 1.68 -20.52
C ARG A 432 9.04 0.93 -19.22
N ALA A 433 9.94 0.03 -18.85
CA ALA A 433 9.99 -0.53 -17.50
C ALA A 433 11.04 0.24 -16.70
N ILE A 434 10.62 0.77 -15.55
CA ILE A 434 11.49 1.41 -14.58
C ILE A 434 11.68 0.42 -13.44
N ALA A 435 12.93 0.11 -13.13
CA ALA A 435 13.30 -0.66 -11.95
C ALA A 435 14.20 0.20 -11.07
N SER A 436 13.88 0.29 -9.79
CA SER A 436 14.68 1.03 -8.83
C SER A 436 14.72 0.27 -7.50
N GLN A 437 15.60 0.70 -6.58
CA GLN A 437 15.62 0.15 -5.21
C GLN A 437 14.28 0.33 -4.46
N ARG A 438 13.35 1.14 -5.01
CA ARG A 438 12.05 1.44 -4.43
C ARG A 438 10.92 0.59 -5.01
N GLY A 439 11.23 -0.38 -5.86
CA GLY A 439 10.26 -1.12 -6.68
C GLY A 439 10.44 -0.70 -8.13
N GLY A 440 9.74 0.34 -8.57
CA GLY A 440 9.63 0.73 -9.97
C GLY A 440 8.26 0.40 -10.56
N PHE A 441 8.05 0.63 -11.85
CA PHE A 441 6.76 0.43 -12.54
C PHE A 441 6.92 0.28 -14.05
N VAL A 442 5.90 -0.24 -14.71
CA VAL A 442 5.79 -0.20 -16.17
C VAL A 442 5.01 1.04 -16.56
N GLU A 443 5.60 1.90 -17.38
CA GLU A 443 4.92 3.05 -17.98
C GLU A 443 4.45 2.70 -19.39
N VAL A 444 3.19 3.00 -19.68
CA VAL A 444 2.58 2.84 -21.00
C VAL A 444 1.93 4.15 -21.41
N ALA A 445 2.53 4.82 -22.39
CA ALA A 445 1.91 5.93 -23.09
C ALA A 445 1.14 5.38 -24.28
N ALA A 446 -0.17 5.56 -24.28
CA ALA A 446 -0.99 5.23 -25.43
C ALA A 446 -0.77 6.27 -26.54
N PRO A 447 -0.74 5.85 -27.81
CA PRO A 447 -0.91 6.78 -28.93
C PRO A 447 -2.35 7.32 -28.91
N ALA A 448 -2.60 8.38 -29.68
CA ALA A 448 -3.95 8.92 -29.78
C ALA A 448 -4.89 7.90 -30.43
N ALA A 449 -6.03 7.63 -29.81
CA ALA A 449 -7.07 6.80 -30.39
C ALA A 449 -7.75 7.51 -31.57
N TYR A 450 -7.83 8.84 -31.52
CA TYR A 450 -8.16 9.67 -32.67
C TYR A 450 -7.53 11.07 -32.62
N GLN A 451 -6.77 11.43 -33.65
CA GLN A 451 -6.31 12.80 -33.92
C GLN A 451 -6.52 13.23 -35.39
N GLY A 452 -7.26 12.42 -36.14
CA GLY A 452 -7.42 12.49 -37.60
C GLY A 452 -6.80 11.27 -38.27
N SER A 453 -7.52 10.71 -39.25
CA SER A 453 -7.14 9.47 -39.93
C SER A 453 -5.84 9.54 -40.73
N GLN A 454 -5.36 10.74 -41.05
CA GLN A 454 -4.08 10.96 -41.71
C GLN A 454 -2.86 10.77 -40.79
N TRP A 455 -3.08 10.71 -39.47
CA TRP A 455 -2.04 10.52 -38.47
C TRP A 455 -2.06 9.08 -37.95
N GLY A 456 -1.02 8.70 -37.19
CA GLY A 456 -1.04 7.45 -36.44
C GLY A 456 -2.15 7.51 -35.38
N ASN A 457 -3.09 6.57 -35.45
CA ASN A 457 -4.09 6.36 -34.40
C ASN A 457 -3.91 4.94 -33.87
N GLY A 458 -4.03 4.72 -32.57
CA GLY A 458 -3.72 3.43 -31.98
C GLY A 458 -4.30 3.20 -30.59
N CYS A 459 -4.04 2.01 -30.04
CA CYS A 459 -4.40 1.62 -28.69
C CYS A 459 -3.56 0.45 -28.19
N PHE A 460 -3.65 0.14 -26.90
CA PHE A 460 -3.09 -1.08 -26.34
C PHE A 460 -4.19 -2.01 -25.81
N LEU A 461 -4.10 -3.29 -26.16
CA LEU A 461 -4.72 -4.37 -25.39
C LEU A 461 -3.66 -4.95 -24.46
N GLY A 462 -3.98 -5.09 -23.18
CA GLY A 462 -3.03 -5.54 -22.17
C GLY A 462 -3.53 -6.69 -21.31
N GLU A 463 -2.59 -7.43 -20.74
CA GLU A 463 -2.83 -8.51 -19.78
C GLU A 463 -1.99 -8.28 -18.53
N ILE A 464 -2.63 -8.22 -17.36
CA ILE A 464 -1.99 -8.11 -16.05
C ILE A 464 -2.07 -9.47 -15.39
N ARG A 465 -0.94 -9.97 -14.89
CA ARG A 465 -0.87 -11.16 -14.03
C ARG A 465 -0.32 -10.75 -12.67
N PRO A 466 -1.19 -10.40 -11.70
CA PRO A 466 -0.76 -9.81 -10.43
C PRO A 466 0.17 -10.70 -9.61
N ARG A 467 -0.05 -12.02 -9.59
CA ARG A 467 0.79 -12.96 -8.83
C ARG A 467 2.10 -13.24 -9.56
N GLU A 468 2.05 -13.38 -10.88
CA GLU A 468 3.26 -13.53 -11.70
C GLU A 468 4.03 -12.21 -11.86
N ARG A 469 3.45 -11.09 -11.43
CA ARG A 469 4.00 -9.72 -11.53
C ARG A 469 4.45 -9.36 -12.94
N SER A 470 3.57 -9.61 -13.92
CA SER A 470 3.85 -9.26 -15.31
C SER A 470 2.73 -8.47 -15.95
N VAL A 471 3.11 -7.62 -16.91
CA VAL A 471 2.19 -6.91 -17.80
C VAL A 471 2.58 -7.21 -19.23
N ARG A 472 1.68 -7.84 -19.99
CA ARG A 472 1.87 -8.07 -21.42
C ARG A 472 1.07 -7.05 -22.22
N LEU A 473 1.69 -6.45 -23.22
CA LEU A 473 1.06 -5.43 -24.08
C LEU A 473 1.00 -5.90 -25.53
N ARG A 474 -0.13 -5.58 -26.18
CA ARG A 474 -0.43 -5.86 -27.58
C ARG A 474 -0.85 -4.55 -28.26
N PRO A 475 0.02 -3.95 -29.07
CA PRO A 475 -0.22 -2.65 -29.70
C PRO A 475 -1.09 -2.82 -30.95
N TYR A 476 -2.04 -1.91 -31.15
CA TYR A 476 -2.86 -1.84 -32.37
C TYR A 476 -2.82 -0.44 -32.96
N THR A 477 -2.90 -0.37 -34.28
CA THR A 477 -2.88 0.87 -35.05
C THR A 477 -3.98 0.87 -36.12
N TYR A 478 -4.47 2.06 -36.44
CA TYR A 478 -5.39 2.29 -37.54
C TYR A 478 -4.62 2.41 -38.86
N ALA A 479 -4.93 1.55 -39.80
CA ALA A 479 -4.31 1.42 -41.11
C ALA A 479 -5.37 1.50 -42.23
N SER A 480 -4.90 1.66 -43.46
CA SER A 480 -5.76 1.55 -44.64
C SER A 480 -6.11 0.08 -44.92
N GLY A 481 -7.40 -0.24 -45.04
CA GLY A 481 -7.88 -1.60 -45.26
C GLY A 481 -9.39 -1.74 -45.02
N ALA A 482 -9.94 -2.93 -45.31
CA ALA A 482 -11.33 -3.27 -45.01
C ALA A 482 -11.55 -3.44 -43.49
N ASP A 483 -10.58 -4.03 -42.80
CA ASP A 483 -10.47 -4.10 -41.34
C ASP A 483 -9.35 -3.15 -40.91
N PRO A 484 -9.67 -1.91 -40.52
CA PRO A 484 -8.66 -0.87 -40.45
C PRO A 484 -7.83 -0.91 -39.15
N TRP A 485 -8.29 -1.61 -38.11
CA TRP A 485 -7.51 -1.77 -36.87
C TRP A 485 -6.71 -3.07 -36.91
N VAL A 486 -5.38 -2.95 -36.90
CA VAL A 486 -4.45 -4.06 -37.06
C VAL A 486 -3.35 -4.01 -36.00
N LEU A 487 -2.72 -5.16 -35.73
CA LEU A 487 -1.55 -5.24 -34.86
C LEU A 487 -0.44 -4.30 -35.35
N ASP A 488 0.20 -3.55 -34.46
CA ASP A 488 1.30 -2.64 -34.81
C ASP A 488 2.67 -3.28 -34.55
N PRO A 489 3.34 -3.85 -35.57
CA PRO A 489 4.63 -4.52 -35.38
C PRO A 489 5.78 -3.53 -35.08
N LYS A 490 5.57 -2.22 -35.21
CA LYS A 490 6.63 -1.21 -35.03
C LYS A 490 6.91 -0.89 -33.57
N VAL A 491 5.96 -1.16 -32.68
CA VAL A 491 6.09 -0.85 -31.25
C VAL A 491 7.01 -1.86 -30.54
N PHE A 492 6.90 -3.15 -30.88
CA PHE A 492 7.74 -4.22 -30.36
C PHE A 492 8.38 -5.07 -31.48
N PRO A 493 9.27 -4.47 -32.31
CA PRO A 493 9.82 -5.14 -33.48
C PRO A 493 10.68 -6.36 -33.12
N ASP A 494 11.33 -6.31 -31.95
CA ASP A 494 12.22 -7.37 -31.45
C ASP A 494 11.46 -8.54 -30.81
N SER A 495 10.14 -8.46 -30.68
CA SER A 495 9.27 -9.51 -30.12
C SER A 495 8.43 -10.20 -31.20
N ALA A 496 8.97 -10.33 -32.41
CA ALA A 496 8.28 -10.95 -33.55
C ALA A 496 7.92 -12.43 -33.30
N ASP A 497 8.77 -13.15 -32.58
CA ASP A 497 8.55 -14.53 -32.13
C ASP A 497 7.41 -14.66 -31.10
N GLU A 498 7.14 -13.60 -30.34
CA GLU A 498 5.99 -13.46 -29.44
C GLU A 498 4.75 -12.83 -30.12
N GLY A 499 4.78 -12.67 -31.44
CA GLY A 499 3.70 -12.07 -32.23
C GLY A 499 3.57 -10.56 -32.04
N TYR A 500 4.71 -9.86 -31.97
CA TYR A 500 4.81 -8.41 -31.74
C TYR A 500 4.08 -7.94 -30.47
N CYS A 501 4.08 -8.80 -29.47
CA CYS A 501 3.58 -8.53 -28.12
C CYS A 501 4.77 -8.61 -27.17
N HIS A 502 4.79 -7.77 -26.12
CA HIS A 502 5.91 -7.78 -25.17
C HIS A 502 5.42 -7.94 -23.74
N THR A 503 6.14 -8.73 -22.93
CA THR A 503 5.84 -8.97 -21.52
C THR A 503 6.87 -8.28 -20.63
N PHE A 504 6.44 -7.26 -19.89
CA PHE A 504 7.24 -6.57 -18.89
C PHE A 504 7.12 -7.26 -17.53
N GLN A 505 8.24 -7.36 -16.82
CA GLN A 505 8.26 -7.76 -15.41
C GLN A 505 8.09 -6.55 -14.50
N VAL A 506 7.31 -6.72 -13.43
CA VAL A 506 7.00 -5.67 -12.47
C VAL A 506 7.68 -5.95 -11.13
N PRO A 507 8.57 -5.06 -10.65
CA PRO A 507 9.25 -5.23 -9.37
C PRO A 507 8.30 -5.35 -8.18
N GLU A 508 8.59 -6.21 -7.22
CA GLU A 508 7.75 -6.40 -6.02
C GLU A 508 7.75 -5.17 -5.09
N LYS A 509 6.60 -4.89 -4.49
CA LYS A 509 6.39 -3.74 -3.60
C LYS A 509 5.87 -4.20 -2.25
N LYS A 510 6.51 -3.73 -1.18
CA LYS A 510 5.97 -3.88 0.18
C LYS A 510 4.99 -2.75 0.44
N ARG A 511 3.71 -3.10 0.59
CA ARG A 511 2.65 -2.17 1.00
C ARG A 511 2.37 -2.37 2.48
N LEU A 512 2.73 -1.37 3.29
CA LEU A 512 2.46 -1.37 4.73
C LEU A 512 1.19 -0.58 4.99
N ARG A 513 0.25 -1.19 5.70
CA ARG A 513 -1.00 -0.52 6.10
C ARG A 513 -0.68 0.65 7.03
N SER A 514 -1.51 1.68 6.96
CA SER A 514 -1.43 2.81 7.88
C SER A 514 -1.91 2.38 9.28
N THR A 515 -1.33 2.96 10.33
CA THR A 515 -1.78 2.73 11.72
C THR A 515 -3.27 3.04 11.86
N VAL A 516 -3.72 4.17 11.29
CA VAL A 516 -5.14 4.58 11.29
C VAL A 516 -6.01 3.55 10.56
N GLY A 517 -5.59 3.08 9.40
CA GLY A 517 -6.32 2.06 8.64
C GLY A 517 -6.40 0.72 9.37
N GLU A 518 -5.34 0.33 10.07
CA GLU A 518 -5.33 -0.87 10.91
C GLU A 518 -6.30 -0.75 12.09
N SER A 519 -6.27 0.38 12.80
CA SER A 519 -7.14 0.62 13.96
C SER A 519 -8.61 0.76 13.54
N LEU A 520 -8.91 1.46 12.43
CA LEU A 520 -10.26 1.50 11.84
C LEU A 520 -10.78 0.11 11.46
N ARG A 521 -9.91 -0.75 10.92
CA ARG A 521 -10.28 -2.13 10.58
C ARG A 521 -10.56 -2.97 11.83
N LYS A 522 -9.76 -2.82 12.89
CA LYS A 522 -10.01 -3.46 14.20
C LYS A 522 -11.36 -3.00 14.76
N ALA A 523 -11.65 -1.70 14.73
CA ALA A 523 -12.93 -1.14 15.15
C ALA A 523 -14.09 -1.68 14.31
N ALA A 524 -13.95 -1.77 12.99
CA ALA A 524 -14.98 -2.34 12.10
C ALA A 524 -15.26 -3.81 12.41
N VAL A 525 -14.23 -4.64 12.61
CA VAL A 525 -14.37 -6.04 13.02
C VAL A 525 -15.10 -6.14 14.36
N ALA A 526 -14.66 -5.37 15.36
CA ALA A 526 -15.28 -5.36 16.68
C ALA A 526 -16.75 -4.93 16.62
N THR A 527 -17.07 -3.94 15.79
CA THR A 527 -18.44 -3.44 15.58
C THR A 527 -19.34 -4.53 15.01
N VAL A 528 -18.87 -5.23 13.97
CA VAL A 528 -19.63 -6.34 13.37
C VAL A 528 -19.80 -7.48 14.37
N LEU A 529 -18.76 -7.84 15.13
CA LEU A 529 -18.81 -8.91 16.14
C LEU A 529 -19.66 -8.55 17.37
N ALA A 530 -19.85 -7.27 17.68
CA ALA A 530 -20.72 -6.81 18.77
C ALA A 530 -22.18 -6.59 18.32
N ALA A 531 -22.44 -6.44 17.00
CA ALA A 531 -23.78 -6.17 16.49
C ALA A 531 -24.75 -7.34 16.76
N PRO A 532 -26.02 -7.06 17.16
CA PRO A 532 -27.06 -8.08 17.31
C PRO A 532 -27.30 -8.86 16.01
N PRO A 533 -27.72 -10.15 16.07
CA PRO A 533 -27.99 -10.95 14.87
C PRO A 533 -28.97 -10.32 13.89
N ALA A 534 -29.97 -9.58 14.39
CA ALA A 534 -30.94 -8.87 13.55
C ALA A 534 -30.30 -7.71 12.76
N ALA A 535 -29.42 -6.94 13.38
CA ALA A 535 -28.71 -5.83 12.74
C ALA A 535 -27.72 -6.34 11.68
N ARG A 536 -27.02 -7.45 11.96
CA ARG A 536 -26.17 -8.11 10.95
C ARG A 536 -27.00 -8.52 9.74
N LYS A 537 -28.13 -9.21 9.96
CA LYS A 537 -29.01 -9.67 8.88
C LYS A 537 -29.61 -8.52 8.05
N GLU A 538 -29.83 -7.35 8.65
CA GLU A 538 -30.29 -6.16 7.95
C GLU A 538 -29.19 -5.55 7.07
N LEU A 539 -27.96 -5.40 7.61
CA LEU A 539 -26.78 -5.01 6.82
C LEU A 539 -26.52 -5.97 5.66
N GLU A 540 -26.66 -7.27 5.90
CA GLU A 540 -26.52 -8.31 4.88
C GLU A 540 -27.56 -8.13 3.76
N ALA A 541 -28.83 -7.92 4.12
CA ALA A 541 -29.89 -7.70 3.16
C ALA A 541 -29.68 -6.42 2.33
N GLN A 542 -29.21 -5.33 2.96
CA GLN A 542 -28.87 -4.09 2.25
C GLN A 542 -27.70 -4.29 1.27
N LEU A 543 -26.66 -5.01 1.70
CA LEU A 543 -25.49 -5.32 0.86
C LEU A 543 -25.84 -6.23 -0.33
N ASP A 544 -26.79 -7.14 -0.17
CA ASP A 544 -27.27 -8.00 -1.26
C ASP A 544 -28.17 -7.24 -2.24
N MET A 545 -28.95 -6.27 -1.78
CA MET A 545 -29.75 -5.38 -2.65
C MET A 545 -28.89 -4.45 -3.51
N LEU A 546 -27.70 -4.05 -3.01
CA LEU A 546 -26.73 -3.22 -3.72
C LEU A 546 -25.79 -4.02 -4.63
N SER A 547 -25.79 -5.35 -4.54
CA SER A 547 -24.91 -6.21 -5.32
C SER A 547 -25.60 -6.70 -6.60
N PRO A 548 -24.96 -6.60 -7.79
CA PRO A 548 -25.51 -7.18 -9.01
C PRO A 548 -25.65 -8.71 -8.88
N PRO A 549 -26.72 -9.33 -9.44
CA PRO A 549 -26.98 -10.75 -9.28
C PRO A 549 -25.84 -11.59 -9.86
N GLY A 550 -25.18 -12.43 -9.04
CA GLY A 550 -24.19 -13.41 -9.49
C GLY A 550 -22.90 -13.60 -8.69
N ARG A 551 -22.67 -12.92 -7.55
CA ARG A 551 -21.50 -13.19 -6.69
C ARG A 551 -21.78 -14.27 -5.63
N ALA A 552 -20.81 -15.16 -5.42
CA ALA A 552 -20.90 -16.23 -4.43
C ALA A 552 -20.88 -15.69 -2.99
N ALA A 553 -21.67 -16.31 -2.12
CA ALA A 553 -21.89 -16.02 -0.69
C ALA A 553 -20.67 -16.31 0.23
N GLY A 554 -19.45 -16.23 -0.30
CA GLY A 554 -18.21 -16.52 0.44
C GLY A 554 -17.85 -15.41 1.41
N ASP A 555 -18.26 -15.62 2.66
CA ASP A 555 -18.04 -14.85 3.88
C ASP A 555 -18.73 -13.48 3.98
N THR A 556 -20.02 -13.56 4.27
CA THR A 556 -20.90 -12.46 4.60
C THR A 556 -20.33 -11.54 5.69
N THR A 557 -19.54 -12.06 6.63
CA THR A 557 -18.93 -11.26 7.70
C THR A 557 -17.85 -10.33 7.16
N GLU A 558 -17.01 -10.79 6.23
CA GLU A 558 -15.97 -9.94 5.61
C GLU A 558 -16.60 -8.78 4.82
N ARG A 559 -17.73 -9.03 4.13
CA ARG A 559 -18.48 -7.99 3.39
C ARG A 559 -19.04 -6.93 4.33
N VAL A 560 -19.72 -7.36 5.40
CA VAL A 560 -20.29 -6.44 6.41
C VAL A 560 -19.18 -5.65 7.10
N THR A 561 -18.05 -6.29 7.46
CA THR A 561 -16.89 -5.60 8.02
C THR A 561 -16.30 -4.58 7.05
N LYS A 562 -16.22 -4.89 5.75
CA LYS A 562 -15.72 -3.94 4.75
C LYS A 562 -16.62 -2.70 4.65
N GLU A 563 -17.93 -2.89 4.64
CA GLU A 563 -18.89 -1.78 4.55
C GLU A 563 -18.81 -0.86 5.78
N VAL A 564 -18.76 -1.46 6.97
CA VAL A 564 -18.56 -0.73 8.23
C VAL A 564 -17.22 0.00 8.22
N TYR A 565 -16.16 -0.63 7.72
CA TYR A 565 -14.84 0.00 7.58
C TYR A 565 -14.90 1.22 6.64
N GLU A 566 -15.50 1.11 5.44
CA GLU A 566 -15.61 2.24 4.52
C GLU A 566 -16.46 3.37 5.09
N THR A 567 -17.53 3.02 5.81
CA THR A 567 -18.38 3.99 6.51
C THR A 567 -17.58 4.74 7.58
N LEU A 568 -16.87 4.03 8.45
CA LEU A 568 -16.01 4.61 9.49
C LEU A 568 -14.87 5.45 8.89
N ARG A 569 -14.30 5.00 7.76
CA ARG A 569 -13.26 5.72 7.04
C ARG A 569 -13.80 7.01 6.42
N ALA A 570 -14.93 6.96 5.73
CA ALA A 570 -15.61 8.13 5.15
C ALA A 570 -15.99 9.14 6.24
N ALA A 571 -16.53 8.65 7.35
CA ALA A 571 -16.79 9.44 8.56
C ALA A 571 -15.52 10.12 9.09
N THR A 572 -14.42 9.38 9.19
CA THR A 572 -13.13 9.90 9.65
C THR A 572 -12.60 10.98 8.71
N VAL A 573 -12.63 10.74 7.39
CA VAL A 573 -12.22 11.73 6.38
C VAL A 573 -13.09 13.00 6.47
N GLN A 574 -14.40 12.84 6.58
CA GLN A 574 -15.32 13.97 6.77
C GLN A 574 -15.09 14.73 8.08
N ALA A 575 -14.71 14.04 9.16
CA ALA A 575 -14.32 14.65 10.43
C ALA A 575 -13.08 15.53 10.29
N LEU A 576 -12.05 15.00 9.61
CA LEU A 576 -10.80 15.71 9.33
C LEU A 576 -11.05 16.98 8.51
N LEU A 577 -11.90 16.88 7.47
CA LEU A 577 -12.26 18.00 6.61
C LEU A 577 -13.07 19.08 7.36
N LYS A 578 -14.06 18.70 8.19
CA LYS A 578 -14.89 19.66 8.94
C LYS A 578 -14.15 20.36 10.08
N GLY A 579 -13.14 19.71 10.67
CA GLY A 579 -12.30 20.34 11.70
C GLY A 579 -11.58 21.60 11.21
N GLN A 580 -11.28 21.72 9.91
CA GLN A 580 -10.57 22.87 9.35
C GLN A 580 -11.41 24.15 9.26
N GLN A 581 -12.75 24.09 9.24
CA GLN A 581 -13.60 25.28 9.15
C GLN A 581 -13.79 26.02 10.49
N GLY A 582 -13.36 25.44 11.61
CA GLY A 582 -13.61 25.96 12.98
C GLY A 582 -12.44 26.67 13.68
N GLY A 583 -11.33 26.94 13.00
CA GLY A 583 -10.18 27.64 13.61
C GLY A 583 -9.36 26.81 14.62
N ALA A 584 -9.66 25.53 14.81
CA ALA A 584 -8.81 24.57 15.49
C ALA A 584 -8.40 23.50 14.47
N SER A 585 -7.10 23.30 14.24
CA SER A 585 -6.57 22.44 13.17
C SER A 585 -7.20 21.03 13.20
N GLY A 586 -8.00 20.72 12.17
CA GLY A 586 -8.66 19.43 11.95
C GLY A 586 -7.73 18.29 11.51
N GLU A 587 -6.42 18.46 11.57
CA GLU A 587 -5.48 17.37 11.39
C GLU A 587 -5.47 16.46 12.63
N ILE A 588 -5.29 15.15 12.43
CA ILE A 588 -4.74 14.30 13.49
C ILE A 588 -3.29 14.75 13.67
N VAL A 589 -3.12 15.80 14.47
CA VAL A 589 -1.80 16.21 14.96
C VAL A 589 -1.37 15.12 15.94
N GLN A 590 -0.30 14.39 15.60
CA GLN A 590 0.34 13.56 16.59
C GLN A 590 0.84 14.44 17.71
N ILE A 591 0.35 14.19 18.92
CA ILE A 591 0.72 14.93 20.12
C ILE A 591 2.00 14.27 20.67
N PRO A 592 3.13 14.99 20.70
CA PRO A 592 4.37 14.46 21.23
C PRO A 592 4.22 14.17 22.71
N ARG A 593 4.78 13.04 23.19
CA ARG A 593 4.82 12.74 24.63
C ARG A 593 5.75 13.65 25.44
N SER A 594 6.47 14.55 24.78
CA SER A 594 7.17 15.66 25.42
C SER A 594 6.27 16.87 25.73
N ASP A 595 5.04 16.91 25.21
CA ASP A 595 4.07 17.95 25.55
C ASP A 595 3.62 17.78 27.02
N PRO A 596 3.75 18.80 27.88
CA PRO A 596 3.31 18.72 29.29
C PRO A 596 1.82 18.39 29.47
N GLN A 597 1.01 18.60 28.43
CA GLN A 597 -0.42 18.31 28.39
C GLN A 597 -0.75 17.17 27.41
N PHE A 598 0.22 16.30 27.08
CA PHE A 598 0.05 15.29 26.04
C PHE A 598 -1.19 14.43 26.27
N LEU A 599 -1.40 13.97 27.52
CA LEU A 599 -2.50 13.09 27.87
C LEU A 599 -3.86 13.80 27.72
N GLU A 600 -4.01 15.00 28.29
CA GLU A 600 -5.25 15.77 28.22
C GLU A 600 -5.66 16.10 26.77
N LYS A 601 -4.71 16.60 25.97
CA LYS A 601 -4.95 16.92 24.56
C LYS A 601 -5.31 15.68 23.75
N SER A 602 -4.63 14.55 24.02
CA SER A 602 -4.87 13.28 23.33
C SER A 602 -6.24 12.70 23.65
N LEU A 603 -6.64 12.70 24.93
CA LEU A 603 -7.96 12.26 25.38
C LEU A 603 -9.08 13.06 24.70
N LEU A 604 -8.97 14.40 24.67
CA LEU A 604 -9.96 15.26 24.04
C LEU A 604 -10.05 15.06 22.52
N GLN A 605 -8.92 14.90 21.84
CA GLN A 605 -8.90 14.69 20.39
C GLN A 605 -9.40 13.29 20.02
N ALA A 606 -9.02 12.26 20.78
CA ALA A 606 -9.54 10.90 20.66
C ALA A 606 -11.05 10.84 20.88
N ALA A 607 -11.57 11.52 21.92
CA ALA A 607 -13.00 11.60 22.21
C ALA A 607 -13.79 12.26 21.07
N ARG A 608 -13.29 13.39 20.53
CA ARG A 608 -13.89 14.05 19.37
C ARG A 608 -13.95 13.10 18.18
N TRP A 609 -12.86 12.40 17.88
CA TRP A 609 -12.80 11.47 16.75
C TRP A 609 -13.76 10.29 16.89
N ALA A 610 -13.80 9.67 18.07
CA ALA A 610 -14.71 8.56 18.36
C ALA A 610 -16.18 9.00 18.18
N ARG A 611 -16.52 10.21 18.62
CA ARG A 611 -17.87 10.78 18.48
C ARG A 611 -18.25 11.08 17.04
N VAL A 612 -17.38 11.72 16.25
CA VAL A 612 -17.69 12.00 14.83
C VAL A 612 -17.82 10.70 14.03
N SER A 613 -16.94 9.74 14.30
CA SER A 613 -16.97 8.43 13.66
C SER A 613 -18.23 7.65 14.03
N ALA A 614 -18.68 7.73 15.30
CA ALA A 614 -19.94 7.15 15.73
C ALA A 614 -21.14 7.84 15.05
N ALA A 615 -21.17 9.19 15.04
CA ALA A 615 -22.25 10.00 14.48
C ALA A 615 -22.47 9.79 12.96
N ALA A 616 -21.40 9.60 12.20
CA ALA A 616 -21.47 9.41 10.76
C ALA A 616 -21.72 7.96 10.34
N SER A 617 -21.68 7.00 11.27
CA SER A 617 -21.90 5.59 10.95
C SER A 617 -23.34 5.22 10.61
N GLY A 618 -24.34 6.10 10.85
CA GLY A 618 -25.76 5.88 10.50
C GLY A 618 -26.45 4.68 11.20
N LEU A 619 -25.68 3.76 11.79
CA LEU A 619 -26.05 2.57 12.54
C LEU A 619 -26.54 2.89 13.97
N LEU A 620 -26.84 4.15 14.24
CA LEU A 620 -26.97 4.79 15.55
C LEU A 620 -28.27 4.49 16.32
N ASN A 621 -28.90 3.35 16.08
CA ASN A 621 -29.87 2.81 17.04
C ASN A 621 -29.26 1.68 17.89
N SER A 622 -28.01 1.24 17.63
CA SER A 622 -27.42 0.09 18.32
C SER A 622 -25.91 0.20 18.59
N VAL A 623 -25.34 1.41 18.69
CA VAL A 623 -23.94 1.55 19.15
C VAL A 623 -23.86 1.09 20.59
N THR A 624 -23.21 -0.05 20.81
CA THR A 624 -22.92 -0.54 22.15
C THR A 624 -21.78 0.28 22.76
N SER A 625 -21.76 0.41 24.08
CA SER A 625 -20.69 1.06 24.82
C SER A 625 -19.29 0.51 24.45
N HIS A 626 -19.20 -0.78 24.13
CA HIS A 626 -17.96 -1.42 23.70
C HIS A 626 -17.45 -0.94 22.34
N THR A 627 -18.36 -0.61 21.42
CA THR A 627 -17.99 -0.05 20.11
C THR A 627 -17.32 1.32 20.27
N LEU A 628 -17.82 2.16 21.17
CA LEU A 628 -17.22 3.45 21.49
C LEU A 628 -15.84 3.31 22.14
N GLU A 629 -15.62 2.31 22.99
CA GLU A 629 -14.29 2.02 23.58
C GLU A 629 -13.26 1.67 22.51
N HIS A 630 -13.57 0.72 21.63
CA HIS A 630 -12.65 0.33 20.55
C HIS A 630 -12.33 1.49 19.62
N MET A 631 -13.33 2.33 19.32
CA MET A 631 -13.12 3.54 18.53
C MET A 631 -12.24 4.53 19.31
N PHE A 632 -12.49 4.76 20.58
CA PHE A 632 -11.67 5.65 21.40
C PHE A 632 -10.22 5.19 21.50
N CYS A 633 -9.96 3.91 21.81
CA CYS A 633 -8.61 3.34 21.84
C CYS A 633 -7.90 3.48 20.49
N SER A 634 -8.61 3.22 19.38
CA SER A 634 -8.08 3.38 18.02
C SER A 634 -7.72 4.83 17.71
N ALA A 635 -8.54 5.78 18.17
CA ALA A 635 -8.28 7.21 18.04
C ALA A 635 -7.04 7.62 18.83
N LEU A 636 -6.91 7.07 20.02
CA LEU A 636 -5.82 7.35 20.95
C LEU A 636 -4.48 6.86 20.39
N GLU A 637 -4.45 5.67 19.77
CA GLU A 637 -3.30 5.16 19.00
C GLU A 637 -2.91 6.08 17.84
N ALA A 638 -3.88 6.71 17.18
CA ALA A 638 -3.62 7.61 16.05
C ALA A 638 -3.11 8.99 16.46
N VAL A 639 -3.55 9.49 17.62
CA VAL A 639 -3.28 10.86 18.11
C VAL A 639 -1.99 10.92 18.94
N LEU A 640 -1.56 9.85 19.59
CA LEU A 640 -0.36 9.84 20.43
C LEU A 640 0.91 9.44 19.67
N GLU A 641 1.99 10.17 19.90
CA GLU A 641 3.32 9.78 19.41
C GLU A 641 3.98 8.75 20.35
N GLY A 642 3.90 7.47 20.00
CA GLY A 642 4.58 6.38 20.73
C GLY A 642 3.72 5.14 20.93
N PRO A 643 4.22 4.13 21.66
CA PRO A 643 3.48 2.90 21.90
C PRO A 643 2.28 3.15 22.82
N VAL A 644 1.10 2.79 22.32
CA VAL A 644 -0.14 2.67 23.09
C VAL A 644 -0.50 1.19 23.10
N GLN A 645 -0.65 0.60 24.29
CA GLN A 645 -1.03 -0.80 24.47
C GLN A 645 -2.43 -0.87 25.04
N VAL A 646 -3.38 -1.42 24.26
CA VAL A 646 -4.73 -1.74 24.74
C VAL A 646 -4.68 -3.13 25.37
N LEU A 647 -4.79 -3.18 26.69
CA LEU A 647 -4.82 -4.40 27.49
C LEU A 647 -6.29 -4.75 27.73
N SER A 648 -6.64 -6.03 27.62
CA SER A 648 -8.02 -6.53 27.49
C SER A 648 -9.08 -5.77 28.32
N LEU A 649 -10.11 -5.23 27.63
CA LEU A 649 -11.33 -4.60 28.18
C LEU A 649 -12.23 -5.56 29.00
N SER A 650 -11.74 -6.77 29.30
CA SER A 650 -12.47 -7.80 30.03
C SER A 650 -11.51 -8.49 31.01
N GLN A 651 -11.54 -8.01 32.26
CA GLN A 651 -10.99 -8.69 33.45
C GLN A 651 -9.46 -8.92 33.45
N SER A 652 -8.70 -7.85 33.65
CA SER A 652 -7.30 -7.95 34.09
C SER A 652 -7.07 -7.14 35.38
N GLU A 653 -6.10 -7.54 36.20
CA GLU A 653 -5.65 -6.78 37.38
C GLU A 653 -4.85 -5.49 37.00
N GLY A 654 -4.67 -5.22 35.70
CA GLY A 654 -3.93 -4.07 35.14
C GLY A 654 -4.83 -3.05 34.40
N PRO A 655 -4.24 -1.93 33.93
CA PRO A 655 -4.98 -0.86 33.26
C PRO A 655 -5.50 -1.28 31.89
N ASP A 656 -6.65 -0.75 31.47
CA ASP A 656 -7.23 -1.02 30.13
C ASP A 656 -6.34 -0.48 28.99
N VAL A 657 -5.67 0.66 29.20
CA VAL A 657 -4.70 1.19 28.25
C VAL A 657 -3.44 1.64 28.98
N LEU A 658 -2.29 1.25 28.44
CA LEU A 658 -0.98 1.65 28.90
C LEU A 658 -0.26 2.44 27.81
N ILE A 659 0.19 3.65 28.14
CA ILE A 659 0.93 4.54 27.26
C ILE A 659 2.39 4.56 27.72
N GLY A 660 3.31 4.27 26.80
CA GLY A 660 4.73 4.18 27.06
C GLY A 660 5.18 2.81 27.56
N SER A 661 6.43 2.70 28.01
CA SER A 661 6.99 1.45 28.54
C SER A 661 7.82 1.67 29.80
N ASP A 662 8.14 0.60 30.53
CA ASP A 662 9.01 0.66 31.72
C ASP A 662 10.40 1.24 31.46
N SER A 663 10.84 1.26 30.21
CA SER A 663 12.12 1.83 29.79
C SER A 663 12.10 3.37 29.65
N GLU A 664 10.94 4.00 29.78
CA GLU A 664 10.75 5.43 29.58
C GLU A 664 10.56 6.19 30.89
N ALA A 665 10.86 7.49 30.84
CA ALA A 665 10.73 8.35 32.00
C ALA A 665 9.26 8.42 32.49
N PRO A 666 9.01 8.40 33.81
CA PRO A 666 7.67 8.39 34.39
C PRO A 666 6.70 9.42 33.80
N GLU A 667 7.18 10.65 33.61
CA GLU A 667 6.45 11.78 33.05
C GLU A 667 6.00 11.62 31.58
N ARG A 668 6.42 10.55 30.90
CA ARG A 668 6.01 10.23 29.51
C ARG A 668 5.11 9.01 29.41
N ARG A 669 4.72 8.46 30.56
CA ARG A 669 3.90 7.26 30.67
C ARG A 669 2.52 7.64 31.18
N ALA A 670 1.51 6.88 30.77
CA ALA A 670 0.18 7.02 31.34
C ALA A 670 -0.53 5.68 31.47
N VAL A 671 -1.42 5.58 32.44
CA VAL A 671 -2.40 4.49 32.57
C VAL A 671 -3.80 5.05 32.41
N ILE A 672 -4.66 4.35 31.67
CA ILE A 672 -6.03 4.78 31.43
C ILE A 672 -6.97 3.63 31.74
N GLU A 673 -8.00 3.95 32.51
CA GLU A 673 -9.14 3.07 32.78
C GLU A 673 -10.37 3.54 32.01
N LEU A 674 -11.07 2.61 31.37
CA LEU A 674 -12.26 2.85 30.58
C LEU A 674 -13.46 2.26 31.33
N ARG A 675 -14.47 3.07 31.68
CA ARG A 675 -15.63 2.59 32.45
C ARG A 675 -16.96 2.99 31.82
N LEU A 676 -17.81 1.98 31.68
CA LEU A 676 -19.16 2.07 31.12
C LEU A 676 -20.17 2.13 32.27
N GLU A 677 -21.02 3.15 32.25
CA GLU A 677 -22.09 3.45 33.22
C GLU A 677 -21.68 4.19 34.51
N VAL A 678 -22.31 5.35 34.66
CA VAL A 678 -22.17 6.24 35.82
C VAL A 678 -23.11 5.75 36.92
N ARG A 679 -22.60 4.86 37.77
CA ARG A 679 -23.10 4.73 39.15
C ARG A 679 -21.98 5.16 40.09
N GLY A 680 -22.31 5.93 41.12
CA GLY A 680 -21.31 6.52 42.03
C GLY A 680 -20.37 5.49 42.67
N ASP A 681 -20.84 4.24 42.83
CA ASP A 681 -20.04 3.14 43.37
C ASP A 681 -19.00 2.59 42.37
N VAL A 682 -19.28 2.66 41.06
CA VAL A 682 -18.34 2.25 39.99
C VAL A 682 -17.18 3.25 39.86
N MET A 683 -17.47 4.55 39.99
CA MET A 683 -16.43 5.59 39.93
C MET A 683 -15.45 5.48 41.10
N ARG A 684 -15.95 5.22 42.32
CA ARG A 684 -15.08 4.98 43.49
C ARG A 684 -14.19 3.76 43.31
N ALA A 685 -14.73 2.66 42.78
CA ALA A 685 -13.95 1.46 42.53
C ALA A 685 -12.86 1.69 41.47
N ALA A 686 -13.16 2.41 40.39
CA ALA A 686 -12.20 2.73 39.34
C ALA A 686 -11.08 3.66 39.84
N LEU A 687 -11.40 4.67 40.65
CA LEU A 687 -10.40 5.54 41.26
C LEU A 687 -9.48 4.78 42.24
N ALA A 688 -10.03 3.84 43.03
CA ALA A 688 -9.24 2.99 43.91
C ALA A 688 -8.32 2.01 43.11
N GLN A 689 -8.77 1.55 41.95
CA GLN A 689 -7.94 0.75 41.05
C GLN A 689 -6.80 1.57 40.46
N LEU A 690 -7.06 2.81 40.05
CA LEU A 690 -6.01 3.73 39.61
C LEU A 690 -5.00 4.03 40.73
N ASP A 691 -5.42 4.13 41.99
CA ASP A 691 -4.50 4.26 43.13
C ASP A 691 -3.55 3.07 43.26
N ALA A 692 -4.07 1.85 43.14
CA ALA A 692 -3.25 0.64 43.17
C ALA A 692 -2.21 0.64 42.03
N GLN A 693 -2.60 1.11 40.84
CA GLN A 693 -1.71 1.22 39.69
C GLN A 693 -0.67 2.32 39.86
N LEU A 694 -1.04 3.51 40.34
CA LEU A 694 -0.11 4.61 40.58
C LEU A 694 0.88 4.30 41.70
N THR A 695 0.47 3.48 42.67
CA THR A 695 1.37 2.93 43.70
C THR A 695 2.35 1.94 43.11
N ALA A 696 1.90 1.06 42.19
CA ALA A 696 2.76 0.12 41.49
C ALA A 696 3.71 0.81 40.47
N PHE A 697 3.28 1.94 39.91
CA PHE A 697 4.00 2.69 38.88
C PHE A 697 4.15 4.18 39.24
N PRO A 698 5.09 4.54 40.14
CA PRO A 698 5.26 5.92 40.58
C PRO A 698 5.66 6.86 39.44
N GLY A 699 5.06 8.05 39.43
CA GLY A 699 5.36 9.15 38.50
C GLY A 699 4.70 9.03 37.12
N VAL A 700 3.76 8.10 36.95
CA VAL A 700 2.98 7.89 35.72
C VAL A 700 1.73 8.78 35.73
N HIS A 701 1.33 9.32 34.58
CA HIS A 701 0.04 10.04 34.46
C HIS A 701 -1.15 9.06 34.50
N ALA A 702 -2.32 9.50 34.94
CA ALA A 702 -3.49 8.65 34.99
C ALA A 702 -4.73 9.34 34.43
N ALA A 703 -5.58 8.56 33.76
CA ALA A 703 -6.89 9.02 33.35
C ALA A 703 -7.99 7.97 33.57
N LEU A 704 -9.19 8.46 33.89
CA LEU A 704 -10.42 7.70 33.89
C LEU A 704 -11.29 8.23 32.76
N VAL A 705 -11.69 7.37 31.83
CA VAL A 705 -12.58 7.72 30.72
C VAL A 705 -13.96 7.14 31.02
N MET A 706 -14.95 8.01 31.05
CA MET A 706 -16.34 7.67 31.29
C MET A 706 -17.16 7.98 30.05
N SER A 707 -17.87 7.00 29.54
CA SER A 707 -18.84 7.20 28.46
C SER A 707 -20.25 7.30 29.02
N GLU A 708 -20.92 8.43 28.79
CA GLU A 708 -22.33 8.62 29.14
C GLU A 708 -23.19 8.35 27.90
N VAL A 709 -23.94 7.25 27.89
CA VAL A 709 -24.89 6.92 26.81
C VAL A 709 -26.17 7.74 26.99
N SER A 710 -26.08 9.07 26.95
CA SER A 710 -27.25 9.95 26.84
C SER A 710 -27.22 10.66 25.50
N LEU A 711 -27.93 10.10 24.52
CA LEU A 711 -28.09 10.66 23.16
C LEU A 711 -28.92 11.97 23.12
N ALA A 712 -29.36 12.50 24.27
CA ALA A 712 -30.34 13.58 24.33
C ALA A 712 -29.75 14.99 24.49
N GLU A 713 -28.50 15.14 24.97
CA GLU A 713 -27.87 16.47 25.11
C GLU A 713 -26.41 16.43 24.66
N ALA A 714 -26.13 17.06 23.52
CA ALA A 714 -24.79 17.16 22.95
C ALA A 714 -23.92 18.17 23.74
N SER A 715 -23.43 17.80 24.92
CA SER A 715 -22.30 18.51 25.54
C SER A 715 -21.00 18.09 24.84
N ALA A 716 -20.05 19.01 24.67
CA ALA A 716 -18.71 18.69 24.17
C ALA A 716 -17.98 17.84 25.20
N ALA A 717 -17.15 16.88 24.75
CA ALA A 717 -16.30 16.10 25.65
C ALA A 717 -15.46 17.04 26.53
N SER A 718 -15.42 16.77 27.83
CA SER A 718 -14.72 17.59 28.81
C SER A 718 -13.73 16.76 29.61
N VAL A 719 -12.60 17.38 29.96
CA VAL A 719 -11.63 16.80 30.90
C VAL A 719 -11.67 17.61 32.19
N GLU A 720 -11.80 16.91 33.31
CA GLU A 720 -11.74 17.45 34.66
C GLU A 720 -10.56 16.84 35.41
N ARG A 721 -10.02 17.53 36.41
CA ARG A 721 -9.01 16.96 37.30
C ARG A 721 -9.69 16.51 38.58
N VAL A 722 -9.51 15.24 38.92
CA VAL A 722 -10.05 14.65 40.15
C VAL A 722 -8.92 14.06 40.98
N THR A 723 -9.18 13.89 42.27
CA THR A 723 -8.24 13.29 43.20
C THR A 723 -8.74 11.91 43.61
N THR A 724 -7.86 10.93 43.58
CA THR A 724 -8.13 9.58 44.07
C THR A 724 -8.17 9.53 45.61
N PRO A 725 -8.70 8.46 46.23
CA PRO A 725 -8.67 8.28 47.69
C PRO A 725 -7.30 8.49 48.35
N ASP A 726 -6.20 8.05 47.71
CA ASP A 726 -4.84 8.18 48.25
C ASP A 726 -4.15 9.51 47.86
N GLY A 727 -4.89 10.43 47.21
CA GLY A 727 -4.41 11.79 46.95
C GLY A 727 -3.73 12.02 45.61
N HIS A 728 -3.76 11.06 44.68
CA HIS A 728 -3.19 11.22 43.34
C HIS A 728 -4.09 12.05 42.42
N GLU A 729 -3.49 12.88 41.55
CA GLU A 729 -4.21 13.65 40.52
C GLU A 729 -4.46 12.78 39.28
N VAL A 730 -5.71 12.71 38.83
CA VAL A 730 -6.17 11.91 37.68
C VAL A 730 -7.02 12.78 36.75
N LEU A 731 -6.87 12.60 35.44
CA LEU A 731 -7.73 13.22 34.45
C LEU A 731 -9.02 12.42 34.26
N LEU A 732 -10.16 13.04 34.48
CA LEU A 732 -11.48 12.46 34.22
C LEU A 732 -12.00 12.98 32.87
N LEU A 733 -12.02 12.12 31.85
CA LEU A 733 -12.65 12.42 30.57
C LEU A 733 -14.12 11.98 30.60
N ARG A 734 -15.04 12.91 30.35
CA ARG A 734 -16.45 12.61 30.10
C ARG A 734 -16.72 12.69 28.60
N MET A 735 -17.08 11.55 28.00
CA MET A 735 -17.32 11.40 26.56
C MET A 735 -18.77 11.51 26.17
#